data_AF-A0A5N6RR17-F1
#
_entry.id   AF-A0A5N6RR17-F1
#
_cell.length_a   1.000
_cell.length_b   1.000
_cell.length_c   1.000
_cell.angle_alpha   90.00
_cell.angle_beta   90.00
_cell.angle_gamma   90.00
#
_symmetry.space_group_name_H-M   'P 1'
#
loop_
_entity.id
_entity.type
_entity.pdbx_description
1 polymer ?
#
loop_
_entity_poly.entity_id
_entity_poly.type
_entity_poly.pdbx_seq_one_letter_code
_entity_poly.pdbx_strand_id
1 'polypeptide(L)'
;MAIFNGTRVAIIHMFIMLSLYFSEFSFLEVNSLGINYGRVGDNLLEPEKVLNLLTYLNISKTRIYDTDPQVLTAFANSNIELVVTVQNELLPQLINPVQALQWVTTHIKPYFPATRITGIAVGNEIFTLQDYTLLPYLVPAMVSIHGALLQLGLDSYIQVSTPNSLEILEESYPPSAGSFRTNIYGTMLELLKFLSNTKSPFWINAYPFFVYKGGGSNKISLDYVLFHPTIRIIDPYSKLQYDNMLYAQVDAIIYAIARMGFGAIEVQVSETGWPSKGDPDEIGATLENAATYNSNLVRRQLENEGTPLRPNLRLEVYLFALFNEDLKPGPTSERNYGLYQPNGAMCYNVGLPALSKFSFLEVNSLGILNYGQVGNNLLAPEKVLNLLTYLNISKTRIYDTDPQVLTAFANSNIELVVTVQNKLLPQLINPVQALQWVTTHIKLYFPATRITGIAVGNEIFTLQDNTLLPYLVPAMVSIHGALLQLGLDSYIQVSTPNSLEILEESYPPSGGSFRTNIYGTMLELLKFLSNTKSPFWINAYPFFVYKGGGSNKISLDYVLFRPTIRIIDTYSKLQYDNMLYAQVDAVIYAIARMGFGAIEVQVSETGWPSKGDPDEIGAILENAATYNSNVVRRQLKNEGTPLRPNLRLEVYLFALFNKDLKPGPTSERNYGLYQPNGAMCYNVGLPALSSNTIPPTDHKPPSRSSSAIKAANVDCQSLVYWMFVHLLMFHALMRRPY
;
A
#
# COMPACT_ATOMS: atom_id res chain seq x y z
N MET A 1 31.19 -9.29 -53.74
CA MET A 1 29.77 -9.52 -53.35
C MET A 1 29.60 -10.46 -52.15
N ALA A 2 30.57 -11.32 -51.77
CA ALA A 2 30.39 -12.25 -50.64
C ALA A 2 30.49 -11.61 -49.24
N ILE A 3 31.20 -10.49 -49.08
CA ILE A 3 31.43 -9.85 -47.76
C ILE A 3 30.21 -9.01 -47.28
N PHE A 4 29.36 -8.53 -48.20
CA PHE A 4 28.18 -7.72 -47.86
C PHE A 4 26.96 -8.54 -47.39
N ASN A 5 26.93 -9.84 -47.67
CA ASN A 5 25.83 -10.71 -47.22
C ASN A 5 26.01 -11.20 -45.78
N GLY A 6 27.25 -11.36 -45.30
CA GLY A 6 27.53 -11.82 -43.93
C GLY A 6 27.12 -10.79 -42.87
N THR A 7 27.34 -9.50 -43.14
CA THR A 7 26.97 -8.40 -42.22
C THR A 7 25.46 -8.19 -42.12
N ARG A 8 24.70 -8.37 -43.21
CA ARG A 8 23.22 -8.30 -43.16
C ARG A 8 22.61 -9.46 -42.39
N VAL A 9 23.13 -10.68 -42.56
CA VAL A 9 22.66 -11.86 -41.81
C VAL A 9 23.00 -11.72 -40.33
N ALA A 10 24.18 -11.20 -39.98
CA ALA A 10 24.56 -10.94 -38.59
C ALA A 10 23.68 -9.87 -37.91
N ILE A 11 23.31 -8.80 -38.63
CA ILE A 11 22.41 -7.76 -38.10
C ILE A 11 20.98 -8.31 -37.91
N ILE A 12 20.48 -9.15 -38.82
CA ILE A 12 19.17 -9.79 -38.67
C ILE A 12 19.17 -10.76 -37.49
N HIS A 13 20.22 -11.56 -37.31
CA HIS A 13 20.35 -12.43 -36.14
C HIS A 13 20.49 -11.64 -34.84
N MET A 14 21.19 -10.49 -34.86
CA MET A 14 21.28 -9.59 -33.71
C MET A 14 19.93 -8.96 -33.38
N PHE A 15 19.11 -8.58 -34.37
CA PHE A 15 17.76 -8.06 -34.15
C PHE A 15 16.78 -9.14 -33.68
N ILE A 16 16.90 -10.38 -34.18
CA ILE A 16 16.08 -11.51 -33.71
C ILE A 16 16.47 -11.87 -32.28
N MET A 17 17.77 -11.95 -31.97
CA MET A 17 18.24 -12.18 -30.60
C MET A 17 17.87 -11.03 -29.67
N LEU A 18 17.92 -9.77 -30.13
CA LEU A 18 17.48 -8.62 -29.35
C LEU A 18 15.95 -8.65 -29.14
N SER A 19 15.15 -9.05 -30.13
CA SER A 19 13.70 -9.24 -29.99
C SER A 19 13.33 -10.41 -29.08
N LEU A 20 14.16 -11.47 -29.04
CA LEU A 20 14.01 -12.60 -28.12
C LEU A 20 14.44 -12.24 -26.69
N TYR A 21 15.49 -11.41 -26.55
CA TYR A 21 15.89 -10.81 -25.26
C TYR A 21 14.87 -9.80 -24.72
N PHE A 22 14.13 -9.10 -25.59
CA PHE A 22 13.03 -8.22 -25.16
C PHE A 22 11.70 -8.98 -24.94
N SER A 23 11.52 -10.18 -25.50
CA SER A 23 10.35 -11.03 -25.18
C SER A 23 10.44 -11.71 -23.81
N GLU A 24 11.65 -11.83 -23.24
CA GLU A 24 11.86 -12.34 -21.87
C GLU A 24 11.69 -11.27 -20.78
N PHE A 25 11.46 -10.00 -21.15
CA PHE A 25 10.89 -8.99 -20.25
C PHE A 25 9.37 -8.92 -20.44
N SER A 26 8.72 -10.08 -20.44
CA SER A 26 7.29 -10.14 -20.12
C SER A 26 7.18 -9.87 -18.63
N PHE A 27 6.68 -8.70 -18.25
CA PHE A 27 6.16 -8.49 -16.91
C PHE A 27 5.24 -9.68 -16.58
N LEU A 28 5.30 -10.21 -15.36
CA LEU A 28 4.36 -11.23 -14.87
C LEU A 28 2.94 -10.63 -14.81
N GLU A 29 2.33 -10.32 -15.96
CA GLU A 29 0.93 -9.96 -16.10
C GLU A 29 0.10 -11.23 -15.88
N VAL A 30 -0.81 -11.16 -14.91
CA VAL A 30 -1.73 -12.24 -14.59
C VAL A 30 -2.86 -12.22 -15.61
N ASN A 31 -2.58 -12.69 -16.82
CA ASN A 31 -3.54 -12.62 -17.92
C ASN A 31 -4.77 -13.52 -17.73
N SER A 32 -4.75 -14.47 -16.79
CA SER A 32 -5.85 -15.39 -16.47
C SER A 32 -6.84 -14.87 -15.41
N LEU A 33 -6.51 -13.78 -14.71
CA LEU A 33 -7.28 -13.28 -13.56
C LEU A 33 -7.86 -11.89 -13.84
N GLY A 34 -9.18 -11.78 -13.72
CA GLY A 34 -9.90 -10.52 -13.61
C GLY A 34 -10.51 -10.32 -12.23
N ILE A 35 -10.99 -9.11 -11.96
CA ILE A 35 -11.77 -8.81 -10.75
C ILE A 35 -13.06 -8.10 -11.16
N ASN A 36 -14.21 -8.51 -10.62
CA ASN A 36 -15.50 -7.88 -10.85
C ASN A 36 -15.56 -6.52 -10.14
N TYR A 37 -15.86 -5.45 -10.89
CA TYR A 37 -16.09 -4.12 -10.37
C TYR A 37 -17.60 -3.90 -10.16
N GLY A 38 -18.09 -4.42 -9.03
CA GLY A 38 -19.43 -4.15 -8.52
C GLY A 38 -19.57 -2.70 -8.05
N ARG A 39 -20.75 -2.11 -8.27
CA ARG A 39 -21.02 -0.69 -8.01
C ARG A 39 -22.33 -0.43 -7.25
N VAL A 40 -22.89 -1.44 -6.60
CA VAL A 40 -24.11 -1.31 -5.79
C VAL A 40 -23.74 -0.79 -4.39
N GLY A 41 -23.28 0.46 -4.32
CA GLY A 41 -22.94 1.17 -3.08
C GLY A 41 -22.87 2.68 -3.29
N ASP A 42 -23.06 3.49 -2.24
CA ASP A 42 -23.07 4.98 -2.32
C ASP A 42 -21.76 5.63 -1.84
N ASN A 43 -20.79 4.81 -1.44
CA ASN A 43 -19.53 5.21 -0.82
C ASN A 43 -18.29 4.64 -1.54
N LEU A 44 -18.47 4.14 -2.76
CA LEU A 44 -17.43 3.52 -3.57
C LEU A 44 -16.50 4.55 -4.20
N LEU A 45 -15.28 4.11 -4.54
CA LEU A 45 -14.32 4.94 -5.24
C LEU A 45 -14.78 5.33 -6.66
N GLU A 46 -14.46 6.56 -7.04
CA GLU A 46 -14.64 7.07 -8.41
C GLU A 46 -13.91 6.20 -9.46
N PRO A 47 -14.44 6.06 -10.69
CA PRO A 47 -13.88 5.14 -11.70
C PRO A 47 -12.39 5.34 -12.02
N GLU A 48 -11.89 6.59 -12.01
CA GLU A 48 -10.46 6.88 -12.23
C GLU A 48 -9.58 6.30 -11.13
N LYS A 49 -10.06 6.35 -9.88
CA LYS A 49 -9.36 5.72 -8.75
C LYS A 49 -9.40 4.21 -8.93
N VAL A 50 -10.55 3.64 -9.29
CA VAL A 50 -10.66 2.19 -9.53
C VAL A 50 -9.72 1.70 -10.64
N LEU A 51 -9.57 2.48 -11.72
CA LEU A 51 -8.58 2.17 -12.74
C LEU A 51 -7.16 2.12 -12.17
N ASN A 52 -6.80 3.10 -11.34
CA ASN A 52 -5.50 3.10 -10.66
C ASN A 52 -5.35 1.89 -9.72
N LEU A 53 -6.43 1.42 -9.08
CA LEU A 53 -6.42 0.20 -8.27
C LEU A 53 -6.03 -1.02 -9.09
N LEU A 54 -6.76 -1.25 -10.17
CA LEU A 54 -6.58 -2.44 -10.99
C LEU A 54 -5.19 -2.42 -11.64
N THR A 55 -4.75 -1.24 -12.09
CA THR A 55 -3.39 -1.03 -12.58
C THR A 55 -2.36 -1.34 -11.49
N TYR A 56 -2.55 -0.83 -10.27
CA TYR A 56 -1.65 -1.10 -9.14
C TYR A 56 -1.54 -2.60 -8.85
N LEU A 57 -2.65 -3.32 -8.85
CA LEU A 57 -2.70 -4.75 -8.58
C LEU A 57 -2.25 -5.62 -9.76
N ASN A 58 -1.77 -5.00 -10.84
CA ASN A 58 -1.40 -5.68 -12.07
C ASN A 58 -2.54 -6.54 -12.65
N ILE A 59 -3.78 -6.07 -12.47
CA ILE A 59 -4.98 -6.71 -12.99
C ILE A 59 -5.29 -6.12 -14.36
N SER A 60 -5.23 -6.95 -15.38
CA SER A 60 -5.46 -6.55 -16.77
C SER A 60 -6.90 -6.77 -17.24
N LYS A 61 -7.79 -7.31 -16.39
CA LYS A 61 -9.18 -7.64 -16.76
C LYS A 61 -10.16 -7.23 -15.68
N THR A 62 -11.29 -6.65 -16.07
CA THR A 62 -12.40 -6.39 -15.15
C THR A 62 -13.76 -6.52 -15.83
N ARG A 63 -14.80 -6.72 -15.03
CA ARG A 63 -16.19 -6.80 -15.48
C ARG A 63 -17.03 -5.80 -14.71
N ILE A 64 -17.86 -5.05 -15.43
CA ILE A 64 -18.90 -4.18 -14.88
C ILE A 64 -20.29 -4.69 -15.25
N TYR A 65 -21.28 -4.33 -14.42
CA TYR A 65 -22.65 -4.84 -14.50
C TYR A 65 -23.61 -3.92 -15.28
N ASP A 66 -23.05 -2.95 -16.01
CA ASP A 66 -23.75 -1.99 -16.84
C ASP A 66 -22.85 -1.47 -17.98
N THR A 67 -23.21 -0.33 -18.56
CA THR A 67 -22.43 0.40 -19.58
C THR A 67 -22.24 1.87 -19.18
N ASP A 68 -21.90 2.12 -17.92
CA ASP A 68 -21.77 3.48 -17.40
C ASP A 68 -20.70 4.31 -18.16
N PRO A 69 -21.10 5.43 -18.79
CA PRO A 69 -20.20 6.34 -19.49
C PRO A 69 -18.99 6.80 -18.68
N GLN A 70 -19.12 6.99 -17.37
CA GLN A 70 -18.03 7.48 -16.52
C GLN A 70 -16.94 6.41 -16.39
N VAL A 71 -17.33 5.15 -16.20
CA VAL A 71 -16.39 4.03 -16.15
C VAL A 71 -15.75 3.81 -17.52
N LEU A 72 -16.57 3.77 -18.57
CA LEU A 72 -16.08 3.55 -19.94
C LEU A 72 -15.12 4.66 -20.36
N THR A 73 -15.38 5.91 -19.99
CA THR A 73 -14.46 7.04 -20.27
C THR A 73 -13.19 6.95 -19.44
N ALA A 74 -13.29 6.66 -18.14
CA ALA A 74 -12.13 6.58 -17.25
C ALA A 74 -11.14 5.50 -17.69
N PHE A 75 -11.64 4.35 -18.18
CA PHE A 75 -10.81 3.21 -18.60
C PHE A 75 -10.18 3.37 -19.99
N ALA A 76 -10.39 4.51 -20.67
CA ALA A 76 -9.81 4.78 -21.97
C ALA A 76 -8.26 4.78 -21.91
N ASN A 77 -7.64 4.08 -22.87
CA ASN A 77 -6.20 3.92 -23.04
C ASN A 77 -5.47 3.25 -21.86
N SER A 78 -6.19 2.52 -21.01
CA SER A 78 -5.63 1.84 -19.82
C SER A 78 -5.05 0.45 -20.09
N ASN A 79 -5.30 -0.12 -21.26
CA ASN A 79 -5.04 -1.53 -21.62
C ASN A 79 -5.80 -2.59 -20.82
N ILE A 80 -6.62 -2.21 -19.83
CA ILE A 80 -7.47 -3.14 -19.08
C ILE A 80 -8.62 -3.61 -19.98
N GLU A 81 -8.76 -4.92 -20.14
CA GLU A 81 -9.87 -5.56 -20.82
C GLU A 81 -11.14 -5.43 -19.99
N LEU A 82 -12.21 -4.96 -20.62
CA LEU A 82 -13.48 -4.70 -19.96
C LEU A 82 -14.60 -5.57 -20.55
N VAL A 83 -15.25 -6.34 -19.68
CA VAL A 83 -16.55 -6.97 -19.97
C VAL A 83 -17.65 -6.07 -19.44
N VAL A 84 -18.56 -5.65 -20.31
CA VAL A 84 -19.74 -4.84 -19.95
C VAL A 84 -20.99 -5.71 -19.93
N THR A 85 -22.04 -5.28 -19.22
CA THR A 85 -23.26 -6.09 -19.08
C THR A 85 -24.49 -5.35 -19.60
N VAL A 86 -25.29 -6.04 -20.41
CA VAL A 86 -26.65 -5.66 -20.76
C VAL A 86 -27.56 -6.06 -19.61
N GLN A 87 -28.29 -5.09 -19.05
CA GLN A 87 -29.24 -5.31 -17.98
C GLN A 87 -30.38 -6.26 -18.40
N ASN A 88 -30.85 -7.08 -17.46
CA ASN A 88 -31.83 -8.15 -17.72
C ASN A 88 -33.14 -7.59 -18.34
N GLU A 89 -33.54 -6.39 -17.94
CA GLU A 89 -34.77 -5.72 -18.35
C GLU A 89 -34.74 -5.27 -19.83
N LEU A 90 -33.55 -5.15 -20.43
CA LEU A 90 -33.39 -4.74 -21.82
C LEU A 90 -33.51 -5.89 -22.83
N LEU A 91 -33.51 -7.14 -22.37
CA LEU A 91 -33.57 -8.31 -23.25
C LEU A 91 -34.76 -8.28 -24.24
N PRO A 92 -36.01 -8.02 -23.81
CA PRO A 92 -37.16 -7.98 -24.72
C PRO A 92 -37.05 -6.89 -25.79
N GLN A 93 -36.35 -5.81 -25.48
CA GLN A 93 -36.13 -4.68 -26.40
C GLN A 93 -35.07 -5.03 -27.45
N LEU A 94 -34.01 -5.70 -27.02
CA LEU A 94 -32.82 -5.97 -27.83
C LEU A 94 -32.96 -7.15 -28.78
N ILE A 95 -34.09 -7.88 -28.77
CA ILE A 95 -34.41 -8.83 -29.84
C ILE A 95 -34.65 -8.14 -31.19
N ASN A 96 -34.89 -6.84 -31.20
CA ASN A 96 -35.06 -6.05 -32.42
C ASN A 96 -33.68 -5.58 -32.92
N PRO A 97 -33.24 -6.00 -34.13
CA PRO A 97 -31.91 -5.64 -34.65
C PRO A 97 -31.65 -4.14 -34.76
N VAL A 98 -32.67 -3.32 -35.02
CA VAL A 98 -32.53 -1.86 -35.09
C VAL A 98 -32.23 -1.30 -33.70
N GLN A 99 -32.90 -1.80 -32.67
CA GLN A 99 -32.69 -1.37 -31.30
C GLN A 99 -31.35 -1.88 -30.74
N ALA A 100 -30.96 -3.11 -31.09
CA ALA A 100 -29.64 -3.64 -30.77
C ALA A 100 -28.52 -2.82 -31.43
N LEU A 101 -28.67 -2.46 -32.70
CA LEU A 101 -27.71 -1.58 -33.39
C LEU A 101 -27.62 -0.20 -32.74
N GLN A 102 -28.77 0.38 -32.38
CA GLN A 102 -28.81 1.65 -31.64
C GLN A 102 -28.13 1.52 -30.28
N TRP A 103 -28.38 0.44 -29.54
CA TRP A 103 -27.75 0.16 -28.26
C TRP A 103 -26.22 0.07 -28.39
N VAL A 104 -25.69 -0.74 -29.32
CA VAL A 104 -24.24 -0.87 -29.55
C VAL A 104 -23.63 0.46 -30.00
N THR A 105 -24.31 1.19 -30.88
CA THR A 105 -23.84 2.50 -31.37
C THR A 105 -23.78 3.55 -30.26
N THR A 106 -24.61 3.42 -29.23
CA THR A 106 -24.72 4.39 -28.13
C THR A 106 -23.81 4.03 -26.95
N HIS A 107 -23.74 2.74 -26.58
CA HIS A 107 -23.09 2.30 -25.35
C HIS A 107 -21.69 1.72 -25.56
N ILE A 108 -21.35 1.26 -26.77
CA ILE A 108 -20.08 0.59 -27.06
C ILE A 108 -19.21 1.41 -28.01
N LYS A 109 -19.77 1.76 -29.18
CA LYS A 109 -19.04 2.43 -30.26
C LYS A 109 -18.33 3.74 -29.86
N PRO A 110 -18.88 4.61 -28.98
CA PRO A 110 -18.21 5.88 -28.64
C PRO A 110 -16.92 5.69 -27.84
N TYR A 111 -16.77 4.56 -27.13
CA TYR A 111 -15.64 4.30 -26.24
C TYR A 111 -14.60 3.39 -26.89
N PHE A 112 -14.98 2.56 -27.85
CA PHE A 112 -14.07 1.69 -28.59
C PHE A 112 -13.36 2.45 -29.74
N PRO A 113 -12.03 2.28 -29.95
CA PRO A 113 -11.11 1.34 -29.31
C PRO A 113 -10.35 1.92 -28.11
N ALA A 114 -10.62 3.16 -27.70
CA ALA A 114 -9.89 3.78 -26.59
C ALA A 114 -10.04 2.95 -25.32
N THR A 115 -11.26 2.52 -25.01
CA THR A 115 -11.56 1.55 -23.95
C THR A 115 -11.59 0.16 -24.55
N ARG A 116 -10.78 -0.75 -24.01
CA ARG A 116 -10.60 -2.11 -24.53
C ARG A 116 -11.76 -3.02 -24.08
N ILE A 117 -12.95 -2.74 -24.61
CA ILE A 117 -14.11 -3.60 -24.42
C ILE A 117 -13.86 -4.90 -25.18
N THR A 118 -13.83 -6.04 -24.48
CA THR A 118 -13.56 -7.36 -25.07
C THR A 118 -14.77 -8.30 -25.00
N GLY A 119 -15.76 -7.98 -24.16
CA GLY A 119 -16.93 -8.82 -23.98
C GLY A 119 -18.20 -8.02 -23.66
N ILE A 120 -19.34 -8.55 -24.11
CA ILE A 120 -20.68 -8.11 -23.72
C ILE A 120 -21.40 -9.30 -23.09
N ALA A 121 -21.67 -9.20 -21.79
CA ALA A 121 -22.54 -10.10 -21.05
C ALA A 121 -23.99 -9.71 -21.29
N VAL A 122 -24.75 -10.55 -22.00
CA VAL A 122 -26.17 -10.32 -22.26
C VAL A 122 -26.98 -10.92 -21.12
N GLY A 123 -27.43 -10.06 -20.20
CA GLY A 123 -28.05 -10.45 -18.95
C GLY A 123 -27.05 -11.05 -17.94
N ASN A 124 -27.56 -11.42 -16.78
CA ASN A 124 -26.84 -12.14 -15.72
C ASN A 124 -27.78 -13.17 -15.08
N GLU A 125 -27.40 -14.45 -15.13
CA GLU A 125 -28.10 -15.59 -14.51
C GLU A 125 -29.57 -15.77 -14.95
N ILE A 126 -29.88 -15.47 -16.22
CA ILE A 126 -31.24 -15.51 -16.77
C ILE A 126 -31.92 -16.89 -16.64
N PHE A 127 -31.15 -17.98 -16.73
CA PHE A 127 -31.67 -19.34 -16.62
C PHE A 127 -32.14 -19.74 -15.21
N THR A 128 -31.80 -18.94 -14.20
CA THR A 128 -32.07 -19.24 -12.78
C THR A 128 -32.89 -18.15 -12.10
N LEU A 129 -33.46 -17.22 -12.88
CA LEU A 129 -34.45 -16.28 -12.39
C LEU A 129 -35.67 -17.01 -11.84
N GLN A 130 -36.33 -16.40 -10.86
CA GLN A 130 -37.54 -16.97 -10.24
C GLN A 130 -38.67 -17.17 -11.27
N ASP A 131 -38.74 -16.33 -12.29
CA ASP A 131 -39.65 -16.46 -13.42
C ASP A 131 -38.89 -16.58 -14.76
N TYR A 132 -39.17 -17.63 -15.52
CA TYR A 132 -38.53 -17.89 -16.82
C TYR A 132 -39.02 -16.94 -17.94
N THR A 133 -39.57 -15.77 -17.60
CA THR A 133 -40.20 -14.82 -18.52
C THR A 133 -39.20 -14.18 -19.47
N LEU A 134 -37.95 -13.98 -19.02
CA LEU A 134 -36.88 -13.40 -19.84
C LEU A 134 -36.17 -14.44 -20.73
N LEU A 135 -36.32 -15.73 -20.43
CA LEU A 135 -35.60 -16.81 -21.10
C LEU A 135 -35.80 -16.83 -22.64
N PRO A 136 -37.01 -16.61 -23.19
CA PRO A 136 -37.22 -16.59 -24.64
C PRO A 136 -36.52 -15.44 -25.37
N TYR A 137 -36.14 -14.37 -24.65
CA TYR A 137 -35.52 -13.19 -25.25
C TYR A 137 -33.99 -13.24 -25.25
N LEU A 138 -33.38 -14.11 -24.45
CA LEU A 138 -31.93 -14.17 -24.23
C LEU A 138 -31.14 -14.39 -25.54
N VAL A 139 -31.32 -15.54 -26.19
CA VAL A 139 -30.55 -15.87 -27.39
C VAL A 139 -30.89 -14.93 -28.57
N PRO A 140 -32.16 -14.55 -28.83
CA PRO A 140 -32.48 -13.55 -29.84
C PRO A 140 -31.83 -12.17 -29.61
N ALA A 141 -31.73 -11.72 -28.35
CA ALA A 141 -31.02 -10.49 -28.00
C ALA A 141 -29.51 -10.61 -28.26
N MET A 142 -28.89 -11.73 -27.89
CA MET A 142 -27.47 -12.02 -28.18
C MET A 142 -27.18 -12.02 -29.69
N VAL A 143 -28.05 -12.66 -30.48
CA VAL A 143 -27.96 -12.67 -31.95
C VAL A 143 -28.04 -11.27 -32.52
N SER A 144 -28.95 -10.45 -32.02
CA SER A 144 -29.15 -9.08 -32.49
C SER A 144 -27.97 -8.16 -32.12
N ILE A 145 -27.43 -8.28 -30.90
CA ILE A 145 -26.23 -7.55 -30.45
C ILE A 145 -25.00 -7.96 -31.28
N HIS A 146 -24.78 -9.26 -31.49
CA HIS A 146 -23.70 -9.73 -32.35
C HIS A 146 -23.87 -9.27 -33.80
N GLY A 147 -25.10 -9.27 -34.32
CA GLY A 147 -25.43 -8.72 -35.64
C GLY A 147 -25.09 -7.23 -35.75
N ALA A 148 -25.31 -6.45 -34.70
CA ALA A 148 -24.90 -5.05 -34.64
C ALA A 148 -23.37 -4.88 -34.60
N LEU A 149 -22.65 -5.71 -33.83
CA LEU A 149 -21.19 -5.71 -33.82
C LEU A 149 -20.61 -6.05 -35.20
N LEU A 150 -21.15 -7.05 -35.88
CA LEU A 150 -20.79 -7.41 -37.27
C LEU A 150 -20.97 -6.23 -38.23
N GLN A 151 -22.13 -5.55 -38.18
CA GLN A 151 -22.39 -4.38 -39.03
C GLN A 151 -21.42 -3.22 -38.80
N LEU A 152 -20.88 -3.11 -37.58
CA LEU A 152 -19.92 -2.08 -37.18
C LEU A 152 -18.46 -2.52 -37.33
N GLY A 153 -18.20 -3.78 -37.72
CA GLY A 153 -16.85 -4.35 -37.83
C GLY A 153 -16.16 -4.59 -36.48
N LEU A 154 -16.93 -4.80 -35.41
CA LEU A 154 -16.44 -4.97 -34.04
C LEU A 154 -16.49 -6.42 -33.53
N ASP A 155 -17.12 -7.33 -34.27
CA ASP A 155 -17.34 -8.74 -33.89
C ASP A 155 -16.04 -9.52 -33.64
N SER A 156 -14.98 -9.18 -34.37
CA SER A 156 -13.66 -9.80 -34.19
C SER A 156 -12.93 -9.37 -32.90
N TYR A 157 -13.40 -8.30 -32.24
CA TYR A 157 -12.80 -7.75 -31.02
C TYR A 157 -13.64 -7.97 -29.77
N ILE A 158 -14.96 -8.09 -29.92
CA ILE A 158 -15.92 -8.10 -28.81
C ILE A 158 -16.73 -9.39 -28.85
N GLN A 159 -16.50 -10.26 -27.86
CA GLN A 159 -17.26 -11.50 -27.68
C GLN A 159 -18.63 -11.23 -27.06
N VAL A 160 -19.62 -12.06 -27.40
CA VAL A 160 -20.97 -11.98 -26.82
C VAL A 160 -21.28 -13.28 -26.12
N SER A 161 -21.54 -13.22 -24.82
CA SER A 161 -21.92 -14.39 -24.02
C SER A 161 -22.89 -13.99 -22.92
N THR A 162 -23.27 -14.94 -22.07
CA THR A 162 -24.18 -14.72 -20.94
C THR A 162 -23.63 -15.47 -19.72
N PRO A 163 -23.41 -14.79 -18.58
CA PRO A 163 -23.03 -15.41 -17.31
C PRO A 163 -24.16 -16.27 -16.73
N ASN A 164 -23.85 -17.50 -16.36
CA ASN A 164 -24.82 -18.46 -15.84
C ASN A 164 -24.45 -18.98 -14.45
N SER A 165 -25.41 -19.04 -13.53
CA SER A 165 -25.25 -19.76 -12.26
C SER A 165 -25.06 -21.26 -12.52
N LEU A 166 -24.34 -21.95 -11.65
CA LEU A 166 -24.21 -23.42 -11.69
C LEU A 166 -25.52 -24.17 -11.43
N GLU A 167 -26.56 -23.47 -10.95
CA GLU A 167 -27.89 -24.05 -10.84
C GLU A 167 -28.52 -24.43 -12.19
N ILE A 168 -27.91 -24.10 -13.33
CA ILE A 168 -28.33 -24.64 -14.63
C ILE A 168 -28.11 -26.16 -14.78
N LEU A 169 -27.31 -26.77 -13.89
CA LEU A 169 -27.05 -28.21 -13.90
C LEU A 169 -28.18 -28.99 -13.19
N GLU A 170 -28.56 -30.11 -13.79
CA GLU A 170 -29.38 -31.16 -13.17
C GLU A 170 -28.47 -32.06 -12.33
N GLU A 171 -27.41 -32.57 -12.95
CA GLU A 171 -26.41 -33.42 -12.34
C GLU A 171 -25.05 -32.72 -12.41
N SER A 172 -24.31 -32.75 -11.30
CA SER A 172 -22.98 -32.15 -11.18
C SER A 172 -21.98 -33.01 -10.40
N TYR A 173 -22.43 -34.10 -9.79
CA TYR A 173 -21.58 -35.05 -9.07
C TYR A 173 -21.84 -36.50 -9.50
N PRO A 174 -20.81 -37.26 -9.91
CA PRO A 174 -19.44 -36.79 -10.13
C PRO A 174 -19.36 -35.80 -11.32
N PRO A 175 -18.30 -34.99 -11.47
CA PRO A 175 -18.21 -34.00 -12.53
C PRO A 175 -18.47 -34.56 -13.94
N SER A 176 -18.00 -35.77 -14.23
CA SER A 176 -18.27 -36.45 -15.50
C SER A 176 -19.76 -36.69 -15.78
N ALA A 177 -20.62 -36.76 -14.77
CA ALA A 177 -22.08 -36.89 -14.91
C ALA A 177 -22.78 -35.56 -15.27
N GLY A 178 -22.04 -34.45 -15.31
CA GLY A 178 -22.51 -33.10 -15.65
C GLY A 178 -23.58 -33.09 -16.76
N SER A 179 -24.76 -32.55 -16.48
CA SER A 179 -25.84 -32.37 -17.45
C SER A 179 -26.73 -31.17 -17.10
N PHE A 180 -27.26 -30.47 -18.10
CA PHE A 180 -28.15 -29.33 -17.91
C PHE A 180 -29.57 -29.77 -17.54
N ARG A 181 -30.29 -28.93 -16.80
CA ARG A 181 -31.70 -29.14 -16.46
C ARG A 181 -32.57 -29.26 -17.71
N THR A 182 -33.53 -30.17 -17.65
CA THR A 182 -34.39 -30.51 -18.78
C THR A 182 -35.29 -29.33 -19.22
N ASN A 183 -35.73 -28.50 -18.27
CA ASN A 183 -36.61 -27.36 -18.52
C ASN A 183 -35.94 -26.21 -19.30
N ILE A 184 -34.62 -26.11 -19.29
CA ILE A 184 -33.86 -25.08 -20.01
C ILE A 184 -33.17 -25.62 -21.27
N TYR A 185 -33.28 -26.93 -21.54
CA TYR A 185 -32.50 -27.63 -22.56
C TYR A 185 -32.65 -27.02 -23.96
N GLY A 186 -33.86 -26.58 -24.33
CA GLY A 186 -34.14 -25.94 -25.62
C GLY A 186 -33.35 -24.65 -25.81
N THR A 187 -33.50 -23.69 -24.89
CA THR A 187 -32.76 -22.41 -24.95
C THR A 187 -31.25 -22.61 -24.77
N MET A 188 -30.84 -23.57 -23.93
CA MET A 188 -29.42 -23.92 -23.78
C MET A 188 -28.82 -24.42 -25.09
N LEU A 189 -29.53 -25.26 -25.85
CA LEU A 189 -29.08 -25.72 -27.16
C LEU A 189 -28.91 -24.56 -28.15
N GLU A 190 -29.82 -23.60 -28.13
CA GLU A 190 -29.71 -22.39 -28.95
C GLU A 190 -28.51 -21.53 -28.56
N LEU A 191 -28.27 -21.35 -27.26
CA LEU A 191 -27.10 -20.65 -26.73
C LEU A 191 -25.80 -21.33 -27.17
N LEU A 192 -25.67 -22.65 -27.00
CA LEU A 192 -24.44 -23.37 -27.39
C LEU A 192 -24.19 -23.31 -28.90
N LYS A 193 -25.24 -23.37 -29.73
CA LYS A 193 -25.12 -23.13 -31.18
C LYS A 193 -24.60 -21.74 -31.49
N PHE A 194 -25.14 -20.72 -30.83
CA PHE A 194 -24.70 -19.34 -30.99
C PHE A 194 -23.23 -19.16 -30.59
N LEU A 195 -22.84 -19.64 -29.41
CA LEU A 195 -21.47 -19.54 -28.90
C LEU A 195 -20.47 -20.29 -29.80
N SER A 196 -20.83 -21.49 -30.27
CA SER A 196 -20.00 -22.25 -31.23
C SER A 196 -19.80 -21.51 -32.55
N ASN A 197 -20.87 -20.93 -33.11
CA ASN A 197 -20.81 -20.20 -34.39
C ASN A 197 -20.01 -18.91 -34.28
N THR A 198 -20.07 -18.23 -33.14
CA THR A 198 -19.36 -16.96 -32.88
C THR A 198 -17.98 -17.16 -32.25
N LYS A 199 -17.62 -18.40 -31.90
CA LYS A 199 -16.41 -18.76 -31.15
C LYS A 199 -16.31 -18.01 -29.81
N SER A 200 -17.46 -17.77 -29.18
CA SER A 200 -17.53 -17.11 -27.87
C SER A 200 -17.47 -18.15 -26.73
N PRO A 201 -16.88 -17.80 -25.57
CA PRO A 201 -16.83 -18.68 -24.41
C PRO A 201 -18.19 -18.80 -23.72
N PHE A 202 -18.38 -19.88 -22.96
CA PHE A 202 -19.48 -20.06 -22.04
C PHE A 202 -19.09 -19.53 -20.65
N TRP A 203 -19.82 -18.53 -20.15
CA TRP A 203 -19.52 -17.89 -18.87
C TRP A 203 -20.33 -18.48 -17.72
N ILE A 204 -19.65 -18.76 -16.60
CA ILE A 204 -20.27 -19.28 -15.39
C ILE A 204 -19.93 -18.47 -14.14
N ASN A 205 -20.92 -18.31 -13.27
CA ASN A 205 -20.74 -17.83 -11.92
C ASN A 205 -20.66 -19.05 -11.01
N ALA A 206 -19.46 -19.34 -10.48
CA ALA A 206 -19.14 -20.59 -9.81
C ALA A 206 -18.67 -20.34 -8.37
N TYR A 207 -19.51 -20.67 -7.39
CA TYR A 207 -19.25 -20.37 -5.97
C TYR A 207 -19.25 -21.66 -5.12
N PRO A 208 -18.06 -22.21 -4.78
CA PRO A 208 -17.94 -23.27 -3.79
C PRO A 208 -18.56 -22.93 -2.42
N PHE A 209 -18.58 -21.64 -2.07
CA PHE A 209 -19.20 -21.14 -0.84
C PHE A 209 -20.66 -21.59 -0.67
N PHE A 210 -21.50 -21.44 -1.69
CA PHE A 210 -22.93 -21.80 -1.58
C PHE A 210 -23.14 -23.29 -1.37
N VAL A 211 -22.27 -24.11 -1.97
CA VAL A 211 -22.30 -25.57 -1.80
C VAL A 211 -21.90 -25.95 -0.38
N TYR A 212 -20.86 -25.32 0.18
CA TYR A 212 -20.46 -25.50 1.58
C TYR A 212 -21.54 -25.02 2.57
N LYS A 213 -22.11 -23.83 2.35
CA LYS A 213 -23.22 -23.27 3.13
C LYS A 213 -24.43 -24.21 3.17
N GLY A 214 -24.86 -24.70 2.01
CA GLY A 214 -26.06 -25.56 1.89
C GLY A 214 -25.86 -27.01 2.34
N GLY A 215 -24.67 -27.58 2.15
CA GLY A 215 -24.38 -28.96 2.51
C GLY A 215 -23.93 -29.16 3.96
N GLY A 216 -23.40 -28.11 4.60
CA GLY A 216 -22.81 -28.13 5.94
C GLY A 216 -21.45 -28.85 6.00
N SER A 217 -20.71 -28.62 7.09
CA SER A 217 -19.36 -29.18 7.33
C SER A 217 -19.29 -30.71 7.36
N ASN A 218 -20.44 -31.39 7.47
CA ASN A 218 -20.51 -32.84 7.58
C ASN A 218 -20.54 -33.56 6.23
N LYS A 219 -20.79 -32.85 5.12
CA LYS A 219 -20.86 -33.44 3.77
C LYS A 219 -19.75 -32.99 2.85
N ILE A 220 -19.27 -31.76 3.03
CA ILE A 220 -18.25 -31.14 2.17
C ILE A 220 -17.12 -30.68 3.07
N SER A 221 -15.90 -31.14 2.78
CA SER A 221 -14.71 -30.71 3.50
C SER A 221 -14.44 -29.22 3.24
N LEU A 222 -14.19 -28.46 4.31
CA LEU A 222 -13.77 -27.07 4.21
C LEU A 222 -12.46 -26.95 3.42
N ASP A 223 -11.54 -27.90 3.60
CA ASP A 223 -10.27 -27.92 2.88
C ASP A 223 -10.46 -28.03 1.36
N TYR A 224 -11.44 -28.83 0.93
CA TYR A 224 -11.75 -29.03 -0.49
C TYR A 224 -12.35 -27.78 -1.16
N VAL A 225 -13.10 -26.96 -0.43
CA VAL A 225 -13.69 -25.74 -0.98
C VAL A 225 -12.76 -24.54 -0.85
N LEU A 226 -11.77 -24.57 0.05
CA LEU A 226 -10.78 -23.51 0.25
C LEU A 226 -9.43 -23.73 -0.48
N PHE A 227 -9.32 -24.75 -1.32
CA PHE A 227 -8.06 -25.13 -2.02
C PHE A 227 -6.92 -25.54 -1.06
N HIS A 228 -7.23 -26.03 0.13
CA HIS A 228 -6.22 -26.63 0.99
C HIS A 228 -5.80 -28.00 0.48
N PRO A 229 -4.56 -28.45 0.81
CA PRO A 229 -4.16 -29.83 0.57
C PRO A 229 -5.16 -30.81 1.20
N THR A 230 -5.91 -31.52 0.37
CA THR A 230 -6.95 -32.47 0.80
C THR A 230 -6.81 -33.79 0.04
N ILE A 231 -7.51 -34.81 0.54
CA ILE A 231 -7.71 -36.06 -0.21
C ILE A 231 -8.47 -35.71 -1.50
N ARG A 232 -7.89 -36.09 -2.64
CA ARG A 232 -8.49 -35.83 -3.95
C ARG A 232 -9.74 -36.66 -4.13
N ILE A 233 -10.81 -36.02 -4.60
CA ILE A 233 -12.04 -36.69 -5.00
C ILE A 233 -11.83 -37.31 -6.37
N ILE A 234 -11.97 -38.63 -6.47
CA ILE A 234 -11.80 -39.36 -7.72
C ILE A 234 -13.16 -39.50 -8.39
N ASP A 235 -13.28 -38.98 -9.60
CA ASP A 235 -14.44 -39.22 -10.44
C ASP A 235 -14.48 -40.72 -10.84
N PRO A 236 -15.56 -41.45 -10.52
CA PRO A 236 -15.63 -42.89 -10.73
C PRO A 236 -15.64 -43.28 -12.20
N TYR A 237 -16.04 -42.39 -13.11
CA TYR A 237 -16.12 -42.68 -14.54
C TYR A 237 -14.90 -42.14 -15.29
N SER A 238 -14.57 -40.86 -15.14
CA SER A 238 -13.46 -40.23 -15.87
C SER A 238 -12.09 -40.53 -15.25
N LYS A 239 -12.04 -40.99 -14.00
CA LYS A 239 -10.83 -41.22 -13.19
C LYS A 239 -10.01 -39.95 -12.92
N LEU A 240 -10.53 -38.78 -13.30
CA LEU A 240 -9.93 -37.50 -12.97
C LEU A 240 -9.99 -37.27 -11.45
N GLN A 241 -8.95 -36.61 -10.94
CA GLN A 241 -8.79 -36.35 -9.52
C GLN A 241 -8.94 -34.86 -9.27
N TYR A 242 -9.89 -34.50 -8.42
CA TYR A 242 -10.16 -33.12 -8.06
C TYR A 242 -9.67 -32.86 -6.65
N ASP A 243 -8.74 -31.92 -6.52
CA ASP A 243 -8.25 -31.44 -5.21
C ASP A 243 -9.04 -30.23 -4.70
N ASN A 244 -9.91 -29.65 -5.52
CA ASN A 244 -10.73 -28.50 -5.16
C ASN A 244 -12.09 -28.52 -5.87
N MET A 245 -13.08 -27.88 -5.24
CA MET A 245 -14.45 -27.84 -5.76
C MET A 245 -14.63 -26.97 -7.01
N LEU A 246 -13.92 -25.85 -7.14
CA LEU A 246 -14.11 -24.94 -8.27
C LEU A 246 -13.81 -25.65 -9.60
N TYR A 247 -12.70 -26.40 -9.67
CA TYR A 247 -12.34 -27.13 -10.90
C TYR A 247 -13.29 -28.28 -11.19
N ALA A 248 -13.83 -28.93 -10.14
CA ALA A 248 -14.88 -29.93 -10.31
C ALA A 248 -16.17 -29.32 -10.90
N GLN A 249 -16.55 -28.12 -10.45
CA GLN A 249 -17.71 -27.39 -10.97
C GLN A 249 -17.53 -26.97 -12.42
N VAL A 250 -16.34 -26.45 -12.77
CA VAL A 250 -16.00 -26.08 -14.16
C VAL A 250 -16.04 -27.31 -15.07
N ASP A 251 -15.44 -28.43 -14.66
CA ASP A 251 -15.43 -29.64 -15.47
C ASP A 251 -16.83 -30.25 -15.63
N ALA A 252 -17.70 -30.15 -14.61
CA ALA A 252 -19.09 -30.56 -14.73
C ALA A 252 -19.83 -29.80 -15.85
N ILE A 253 -19.59 -28.49 -15.99
CA ILE A 253 -20.13 -27.69 -17.10
C ILE A 253 -19.53 -28.13 -18.43
N ILE A 254 -18.21 -28.36 -18.51
CA ILE A 254 -17.55 -28.82 -19.74
C ILE A 254 -18.15 -30.16 -20.20
N TYR A 255 -18.39 -31.10 -19.28
CA TYR A 255 -19.07 -32.36 -19.58
C TYR A 255 -20.52 -32.14 -20.05
N ALA A 256 -21.29 -31.26 -19.40
CA ALA A 256 -22.66 -30.95 -19.80
C ALA A 256 -22.73 -30.39 -21.23
N ILE A 257 -21.84 -29.46 -21.57
CA ILE A 257 -21.71 -28.87 -22.91
C ILE A 257 -21.29 -29.96 -23.94
N ALA A 258 -20.33 -30.80 -23.59
CA ALA A 258 -19.86 -31.88 -24.45
C ALA A 258 -20.97 -32.90 -24.76
N ARG A 259 -21.83 -33.23 -23.79
CA ARG A 259 -23.00 -34.11 -23.99
C ARG A 259 -24.01 -33.56 -24.99
N MET A 260 -24.09 -32.24 -25.13
CA MET A 260 -24.93 -31.59 -26.14
C MET A 260 -24.23 -31.49 -27.52
N GLY A 261 -23.01 -31.99 -27.65
CA GLY A 261 -22.24 -32.00 -28.90
C GLY A 261 -21.32 -30.79 -29.10
N PHE A 262 -21.12 -29.96 -28.08
CA PHE A 262 -20.38 -28.69 -28.18
C PHE A 262 -19.07 -28.66 -27.38
N GLY A 263 -18.41 -29.80 -27.21
CA GLY A 263 -17.24 -29.94 -26.32
C GLY A 263 -16.01 -29.08 -26.67
N ALA A 264 -16.01 -28.39 -27.81
CA ALA A 264 -14.97 -27.42 -28.21
C ALA A 264 -15.16 -26.02 -27.60
N ILE A 265 -16.35 -25.71 -27.04
CA ILE A 265 -16.60 -24.42 -26.41
C ILE A 265 -15.71 -24.28 -25.16
N GLU A 266 -15.10 -23.11 -25.02
CA GLU A 266 -14.33 -22.73 -23.83
C GLU A 266 -15.28 -22.37 -22.70
N VAL A 267 -14.95 -22.75 -21.47
CA VAL A 267 -15.70 -22.35 -20.26
C VAL A 267 -14.80 -21.42 -19.46
N GLN A 268 -15.33 -20.25 -19.09
CA GLN A 268 -14.63 -19.27 -18.27
C GLN A 268 -15.49 -18.92 -17.05
N VAL A 269 -14.84 -18.61 -15.93
CA VAL A 269 -15.52 -18.23 -14.69
C VAL A 269 -15.69 -16.72 -14.67
N SER A 270 -16.91 -16.24 -14.86
CA SER A 270 -17.26 -14.82 -14.87
C SER A 270 -17.43 -14.22 -13.47
N GLU A 271 -17.63 -15.07 -12.46
CA GLU A 271 -17.63 -14.71 -11.04
C GLU A 271 -17.27 -15.90 -10.16
N THR A 272 -16.44 -15.67 -9.15
CA THR A 272 -16.24 -16.58 -8.03
C THR A 272 -15.64 -15.83 -6.85
N GLY A 273 -15.99 -16.21 -5.62
CA GLY A 273 -15.49 -15.52 -4.43
C GLY A 273 -16.02 -16.14 -3.15
N TRP A 274 -15.65 -15.52 -2.03
CA TRP A 274 -16.04 -15.98 -0.70
C TRP A 274 -16.31 -14.79 0.23
N PRO A 275 -17.45 -14.72 0.91
CA PRO A 275 -17.81 -13.57 1.73
C PRO A 275 -17.04 -13.56 3.06
N SER A 276 -16.53 -12.40 3.47
CA SER A 276 -15.78 -12.23 4.72
C SER A 276 -16.66 -12.14 5.96
N LYS A 277 -17.97 -11.99 5.78
CA LYS A 277 -18.96 -11.90 6.84
C LYS A 277 -20.33 -12.28 6.30
N GLY A 278 -21.07 -13.12 7.02
CA GLY A 278 -22.45 -13.48 6.67
C GLY A 278 -23.40 -13.42 7.86
N ASP A 279 -24.66 -13.75 7.61
CA ASP A 279 -25.67 -13.96 8.65
C ASP A 279 -25.35 -15.24 9.47
N PRO A 280 -25.95 -15.43 10.66
CA PRO A 280 -25.64 -16.56 11.54
C PRO A 280 -25.82 -17.95 10.91
N ASP A 281 -26.66 -18.09 9.89
CA ASP A 281 -26.91 -19.31 9.12
C ASP A 281 -25.98 -19.48 7.90
N GLU A 282 -25.12 -18.50 7.62
CA GLU A 282 -24.17 -18.52 6.51
C GLU A 282 -22.82 -19.13 6.93
N ILE A 283 -22.86 -20.41 7.30
CA ILE A 283 -21.71 -21.15 7.80
C ILE A 283 -20.55 -21.06 6.80
N GLY A 284 -19.39 -20.64 7.31
CA GLY A 284 -18.17 -20.48 6.52
C GLY A 284 -17.89 -19.05 6.05
N ALA A 285 -18.85 -18.12 6.15
CA ALA A 285 -18.67 -16.71 5.80
C ALA A 285 -17.85 -15.96 6.88
N THR A 286 -16.53 -16.15 6.86
CA THR A 286 -15.58 -15.54 7.80
C THR A 286 -14.44 -14.86 7.06
N LEU A 287 -13.83 -13.85 7.69
CA LEU A 287 -12.69 -13.12 7.15
C LEU A 287 -11.52 -14.07 6.80
N GLU A 288 -11.25 -15.05 7.67
CA GLU A 288 -10.19 -16.04 7.48
C GLU A 288 -10.45 -16.94 6.26
N ASN A 289 -11.67 -17.44 6.10
CA ASN A 289 -12.02 -18.28 4.95
C ASN A 289 -12.02 -17.48 3.65
N ALA A 290 -12.50 -16.24 3.67
CA ALA A 290 -12.48 -15.36 2.51
C ALA A 290 -11.05 -15.04 2.06
N ALA A 291 -10.17 -14.67 3.01
CA ALA A 291 -8.76 -14.47 2.75
C ALA A 291 -8.10 -15.73 2.18
N THR A 292 -8.41 -16.90 2.75
CA THR A 292 -7.86 -18.19 2.31
C THR A 292 -8.30 -18.56 0.90
N TYR A 293 -9.61 -18.56 0.63
CA TYR A 293 -10.18 -18.91 -0.66
C TYR A 293 -9.60 -18.04 -1.78
N ASN A 294 -9.68 -16.71 -1.59
CA ASN A 294 -9.24 -15.75 -2.59
C ASN A 294 -7.72 -15.80 -2.80
N SER A 295 -6.91 -15.92 -1.73
CA SER A 295 -5.45 -16.02 -1.86
C SER A 295 -5.02 -17.29 -2.59
N ASN A 296 -5.64 -18.43 -2.28
CA ASN A 296 -5.31 -19.69 -2.94
C ASN A 296 -5.75 -19.68 -4.41
N LEU A 297 -6.92 -19.11 -4.72
CA LEU A 297 -7.35 -18.92 -6.10
C LEU A 297 -6.35 -18.05 -6.88
N VAL A 298 -5.97 -16.89 -6.34
CA VAL A 298 -4.96 -16.01 -6.96
C VAL A 298 -3.67 -16.78 -7.21
N ARG A 299 -3.14 -17.51 -6.21
CA ARG A 299 -1.91 -18.31 -6.37
C ARG A 299 -2.00 -19.30 -7.54
N ARG A 300 -3.10 -20.04 -7.66
CA ARG A 300 -3.27 -21.02 -8.76
C ARG A 300 -3.41 -20.33 -10.12
N GLN A 301 -4.06 -19.18 -10.18
CA GLN A 301 -4.18 -18.40 -11.42
C GLN A 301 -2.86 -17.76 -11.84
N LEU A 302 -2.01 -17.36 -10.88
CA LEU A 302 -0.62 -16.93 -11.16
C LEU A 302 0.22 -18.05 -11.80
N GLU A 303 -0.09 -19.30 -11.49
CA GLU A 303 0.55 -20.48 -12.09
C GLU A 303 -0.08 -20.90 -13.43
N ASN A 304 -1.07 -20.13 -13.93
CA ASN A 304 -1.85 -20.43 -15.15
C ASN A 304 -2.52 -21.81 -15.10
N GLU A 305 -2.95 -22.24 -13.92
CA GLU A 305 -3.48 -23.58 -13.74
C GLU A 305 -4.84 -23.79 -14.43
N GLY A 306 -4.94 -24.90 -15.16
CA GLY A 306 -6.19 -25.39 -15.75
C GLY A 306 -6.91 -26.40 -14.87
N THR A 307 -8.05 -26.91 -15.33
CA THR A 307 -8.79 -27.96 -14.61
C THR A 307 -8.22 -29.35 -14.88
N PRO A 308 -8.54 -30.39 -14.07
CA PRO A 308 -8.14 -31.75 -14.36
C PRO A 308 -8.53 -32.27 -15.75
N LEU A 309 -9.68 -31.87 -16.29
CA LEU A 309 -10.11 -32.24 -17.65
C LEU A 309 -9.33 -31.47 -18.74
N ARG A 310 -8.95 -30.22 -18.48
CA ARG A 310 -8.21 -29.37 -19.42
C ARG A 310 -6.94 -28.79 -18.77
N PRO A 311 -5.95 -29.62 -18.39
CA PRO A 311 -4.81 -29.17 -17.57
C PRO A 311 -3.85 -28.24 -18.33
N ASN A 312 -3.86 -28.30 -19.67
CA ASN A 312 -3.02 -27.48 -20.53
C ASN A 312 -3.73 -26.21 -21.03
N LEU A 313 -4.97 -25.97 -20.60
CA LEU A 313 -5.71 -24.76 -20.92
C LEU A 313 -5.92 -24.00 -19.62
N ARG A 314 -5.25 -22.84 -19.48
CA ARG A 314 -5.42 -21.98 -18.32
C ARG A 314 -6.90 -21.63 -18.15
N LEU A 315 -7.38 -21.61 -16.91
CA LEU A 315 -8.74 -21.21 -16.62
C LEU A 315 -8.83 -19.69 -16.50
N GLU A 316 -9.65 -19.03 -17.31
CA GLU A 316 -9.92 -17.61 -17.15
C GLU A 316 -10.95 -17.41 -16.02
N VAL A 317 -10.61 -16.59 -15.03
CA VAL A 317 -11.41 -16.40 -13.80
C VAL A 317 -11.54 -14.93 -13.44
N TYR A 318 -12.76 -14.51 -13.10
CA TYR A 318 -13.06 -13.21 -12.50
C TYR A 318 -13.44 -13.38 -11.02
N LEU A 319 -12.66 -12.73 -10.15
CA LEU A 319 -12.88 -12.76 -8.71
C LEU A 319 -13.96 -11.74 -8.32
N PHE A 320 -14.98 -12.21 -7.61
CA PHE A 320 -16.08 -11.43 -7.08
C PHE A 320 -15.84 -11.13 -5.58
N ALA A 321 -15.64 -9.87 -5.16
CA ALA A 321 -15.59 -8.65 -5.98
C ALA A 321 -14.51 -7.67 -5.49
N LEU A 322 -14.32 -6.57 -6.24
CA LEU A 322 -13.34 -5.55 -5.89
C LEU A 322 -13.67 -4.86 -4.56
N PHE A 323 -14.94 -4.47 -4.35
CA PHE A 323 -15.38 -3.74 -3.17
C PHE A 323 -16.49 -4.47 -2.41
N ASN A 324 -16.60 -4.20 -1.11
CA ASN A 324 -17.82 -4.42 -0.37
C ASN A 324 -18.89 -3.46 -0.88
N GLU A 325 -20.05 -3.98 -1.24
CA GLU A 325 -21.15 -3.23 -1.87
C GLU A 325 -22.29 -3.10 -0.85
N ASP A 326 -22.35 -1.98 -0.12
CA ASP A 326 -23.19 -1.82 1.06
C ASP A 326 -24.69 -1.71 0.76
N LEU A 327 -25.06 -1.30 -0.46
CA LEU A 327 -26.45 -1.22 -0.92
C LEU A 327 -26.97 -2.53 -1.52
N LYS A 328 -26.17 -3.62 -1.53
CA LYS A 328 -26.66 -4.91 -2.04
C LYS A 328 -27.81 -5.46 -1.18
N PRO A 329 -28.95 -5.82 -1.80
CA PRO A 329 -30.05 -6.46 -1.10
C PRO A 329 -29.69 -7.91 -0.73
N GLY A 330 -30.48 -8.50 0.17
CA GLY A 330 -30.30 -9.90 0.58
C GLY A 330 -29.45 -10.07 1.83
N PRO A 331 -28.87 -11.27 2.04
CA PRO A 331 -28.17 -11.63 3.28
C PRO A 331 -26.91 -10.78 3.50
N THR A 332 -26.37 -10.83 4.72
CA THR A 332 -25.16 -10.06 5.06
C THR A 332 -23.95 -10.43 4.20
N SER A 333 -23.85 -11.67 3.75
CA SER A 333 -22.79 -12.10 2.81
C SER A 333 -22.69 -11.24 1.56
N GLU A 334 -23.82 -10.85 0.97
CA GLU A 334 -23.86 -10.08 -0.28
C GLU A 334 -23.13 -8.73 -0.18
N ARG A 335 -23.08 -8.13 1.01
CA ARG A 335 -22.40 -6.85 1.27
C ARG A 335 -20.92 -7.01 1.64
N ASN A 336 -20.40 -8.24 1.67
CA ASN A 336 -19.09 -8.57 2.25
C ASN A 336 -18.22 -9.49 1.36
N TYR A 337 -18.36 -9.42 0.04
CA TYR A 337 -17.51 -10.15 -0.94
C TYR A 337 -16.24 -9.38 -1.34
N GLY A 338 -16.10 -8.12 -0.93
CA GLY A 338 -15.04 -7.23 -1.37
C GLY A 338 -13.65 -7.61 -0.88
N LEU A 339 -12.68 -7.56 -1.78
CA LEU A 339 -11.26 -7.50 -1.42
C LEU A 339 -10.90 -6.17 -0.72
N TYR A 340 -11.64 -5.11 -1.04
CA TYR A 340 -11.49 -3.78 -0.47
C TYR A 340 -12.80 -3.27 0.14
N GLN A 341 -12.67 -2.42 1.15
CA GLN A 341 -13.75 -1.58 1.65
C GLN A 341 -14.08 -0.47 0.64
N PRO A 342 -15.27 0.15 0.71
CA PRO A 342 -15.65 1.21 -0.23
C PRO A 342 -14.67 2.39 -0.30
N ASN A 343 -14.02 2.70 0.82
CA ASN A 343 -13.01 3.75 0.92
C ASN A 343 -11.64 3.40 0.31
N GLY A 344 -11.49 2.19 -0.27
CA GLY A 344 -10.24 1.71 -0.86
C GLY A 344 -9.28 1.02 0.12
N ALA A 345 -9.63 0.90 1.40
CA ALA A 345 -8.83 0.14 2.36
C ALA A 345 -8.98 -1.36 2.10
N MET A 346 -7.88 -2.10 2.14
CA MET A 346 -7.92 -3.55 1.94
C MET A 346 -8.68 -4.26 3.07
N CYS A 347 -9.59 -5.17 2.75
CA CYS A 347 -10.25 -6.03 3.75
C CYS A 347 -9.27 -7.08 4.27
N TYR A 348 -8.49 -7.68 3.38
CA TYR A 348 -7.48 -8.71 3.64
C TYR A 348 -6.56 -8.85 2.42
N ASN A 349 -5.29 -9.23 2.64
CA ASN A 349 -4.30 -9.35 1.56
C ASN A 349 -4.38 -10.73 0.88
N VAL A 350 -4.58 -10.74 -0.44
CA VAL A 350 -4.67 -11.95 -1.26
C VAL A 350 -3.40 -12.27 -2.05
N GLY A 351 -2.31 -11.53 -1.82
CA GLY A 351 -1.01 -11.79 -2.46
C GLY A 351 -0.91 -11.35 -3.92
N LEU A 352 -1.76 -10.41 -4.37
CA LEU A 352 -1.66 -9.83 -5.71
C LEU A 352 -0.34 -9.04 -5.87
N PRO A 353 0.43 -9.27 -6.95
CA PRO A 353 1.69 -8.58 -7.17
C PRO A 353 1.43 -7.11 -7.51
N ALA A 354 1.72 -6.23 -6.57
CA ALA A 354 1.62 -4.79 -6.77
C ALA A 354 2.68 -4.30 -7.79
N LEU A 355 2.26 -3.62 -8.86
CA LEU A 355 3.17 -2.92 -9.76
C LEU A 355 3.98 -1.91 -8.96
N SER A 356 5.31 -2.05 -9.02
CA SER A 356 6.29 -1.15 -8.39
C SER A 356 6.25 0.30 -8.90
N LYS A 357 5.32 0.62 -9.82
CA LYS A 357 5.25 1.89 -10.55
C LYS A 357 3.97 2.71 -10.32
N PHE A 358 2.93 2.18 -9.68
CA PHE A 358 1.71 2.94 -9.38
C PHE A 358 1.07 2.46 -8.09
N SER A 359 1.63 2.82 -6.93
CA SER A 359 0.91 2.65 -5.68
C SER A 359 -0.29 3.60 -5.67
N PHE A 360 -1.49 3.07 -5.44
CA PHE A 360 -2.44 3.88 -4.69
C PHE A 360 -1.75 4.42 -3.45
N LEU A 361 -2.11 5.64 -3.07
CA LEU A 361 -1.73 6.21 -1.80
C LEU A 361 -2.38 5.45 -0.62
N GLU A 362 -2.26 4.12 -0.55
CA GLU A 362 -1.91 3.52 0.73
C GLU A 362 -0.50 3.96 1.02
N VAL A 363 -0.47 5.14 1.61
CA VAL A 363 0.64 5.56 2.39
C VAL A 363 0.71 4.64 3.61
N ASN A 364 1.18 3.42 3.41
CA ASN A 364 1.80 2.66 4.48
C ASN A 364 2.99 3.53 4.91
N SER A 365 2.90 4.27 6.02
CA SER A 365 3.92 5.15 6.62
C SER A 365 4.26 6.51 5.97
N LEU A 366 3.29 7.42 5.84
CA LEU A 366 3.58 8.85 6.04
C LEU A 366 3.47 9.03 7.54
N GLY A 367 4.48 8.51 8.22
CA GLY A 367 4.65 8.60 9.65
C GLY A 367 5.46 9.81 10.09
N ILE A 368 5.39 10.91 9.36
CA ILE A 368 6.61 11.70 9.12
C ILE A 368 6.63 12.94 9.98
N LEU A 369 6.23 12.89 11.25
CA LEU A 369 5.98 14.16 11.90
C LEU A 369 6.13 14.21 13.42
N ASN A 370 6.86 15.22 13.87
CA ASN A 370 7.15 15.48 15.26
C ASN A 370 6.16 16.51 15.84
N TYR A 371 5.29 16.07 16.75
CA TYR A 371 4.43 16.95 17.55
C TYR A 371 5.16 17.30 18.87
N GLY A 372 5.73 18.50 18.93
CA GLY A 372 6.41 18.98 20.15
C GLY A 372 5.64 20.11 20.80
N GLN A 373 5.41 20.00 22.11
CA GLN A 373 4.58 20.90 22.90
C GLN A 373 5.27 22.20 23.36
N VAL A 374 6.44 22.54 22.80
CA VAL A 374 7.18 23.76 23.19
C VAL A 374 6.59 24.98 22.48
N GLY A 375 5.38 25.37 22.86
CA GLY A 375 4.65 26.54 22.36
C GLY A 375 3.40 26.80 23.20
N ASN A 376 3.08 28.06 23.49
CA ASN A 376 1.91 28.45 24.31
C ASN A 376 0.61 28.60 23.51
N ASN A 377 0.67 28.45 22.18
CA ASN A 377 -0.44 28.69 21.26
C ASN A 377 -0.69 27.51 20.31
N LEU A 378 -0.27 26.30 20.68
CA LEU A 378 -0.45 25.10 19.85
C LEU A 378 -1.91 24.66 19.82
N LEU A 379 -2.32 24.03 18.72
CA LEU A 379 -3.64 23.43 18.58
C LEU A 379 -3.89 22.35 19.63
N ALA A 380 -5.15 22.22 20.08
CA ALA A 380 -5.57 21.12 20.95
C ALA A 380 -5.29 19.75 20.31
N PRO A 381 -4.97 18.69 21.07
CA PRO A 381 -4.61 17.38 20.53
C PRO A 381 -5.61 16.79 19.53
N GLU A 382 -6.91 17.01 19.71
CA GLU A 382 -7.97 16.58 18.79
C GLU A 382 -7.87 17.27 17.42
N LYS A 383 -7.54 18.57 17.42
CA LYS A 383 -7.31 19.32 16.17
C LYS A 383 -6.04 18.86 15.47
N VAL A 384 -5.02 18.48 16.24
CA VAL A 384 -3.80 17.88 15.70
C VAL A 384 -4.13 16.52 15.06
N LEU A 385 -4.88 15.65 15.74
CA LEU A 385 -5.34 14.37 15.18
C LEU A 385 -6.12 14.57 13.87
N ASN A 386 -7.05 15.53 13.84
CA ASN A 386 -7.82 15.86 12.63
C ASN A 386 -6.91 16.33 11.49
N LEU A 387 -5.91 17.16 11.79
CA LEU A 387 -4.93 17.61 10.80
C LEU A 387 -4.08 16.46 10.27
N LEU A 388 -3.59 15.58 11.14
CA LEU A 388 -2.81 14.41 10.72
C LEU A 388 -3.65 13.46 9.86
N THR A 389 -4.90 13.22 10.25
CA THR A 389 -5.86 12.44 9.47
C THR A 389 -6.11 13.08 8.10
N TYR A 390 -6.37 14.38 8.07
CA TYR A 390 -6.57 15.14 6.83
C TYR A 390 -5.38 15.03 5.88
N LEU A 391 -4.16 15.02 6.41
CA LEU A 391 -2.92 14.89 5.64
C LEU A 391 -2.53 13.44 5.31
N ASN A 392 -3.40 12.48 5.63
CA ASN A 392 -3.14 11.05 5.48
C ASN A 392 -1.82 10.62 6.16
N ILE A 393 -1.52 11.20 7.32
CA ILE A 393 -0.36 10.87 8.15
C ILE A 393 -0.73 9.71 9.06
N SER A 394 0.00 8.59 8.94
CA SER A 394 -0.29 7.33 9.61
C SER A 394 0.61 7.04 10.82
N LYS A 395 1.66 7.85 11.04
CA LYS A 395 2.51 7.77 12.25
C LYS A 395 2.99 9.16 12.70
N THR A 396 3.25 9.31 13.98
CA THR A 396 3.75 10.56 14.56
C THR A 396 4.61 10.26 15.78
N ARG A 397 5.50 11.19 16.11
CA ARG A 397 6.34 11.12 17.31
C ARG A 397 6.05 12.30 18.23
N ILE A 398 5.95 12.01 19.53
CA ILE A 398 5.84 13.02 20.60
C ILE A 398 7.04 12.93 21.55
N TYR A 399 7.38 14.06 22.16
CA TYR A 399 8.58 14.22 23.02
C TYR A 399 8.31 13.96 24.51
N ASP A 400 7.12 13.48 24.81
CA ASP A 400 6.65 13.18 26.16
C ASP A 400 5.60 12.07 26.11
N THR A 401 4.84 11.94 27.20
CA THR A 401 3.70 11.03 27.34
C THR A 401 2.51 11.82 27.90
N ASP A 402 2.17 12.96 27.28
CA ASP A 402 1.03 13.77 27.71
C ASP A 402 -0.28 12.97 27.65
N PRO A 403 -0.97 12.77 28.80
CA PRO A 403 -2.27 12.11 28.87
C PRO A 403 -3.32 12.66 27.89
N GLN A 404 -3.36 13.98 27.65
CA GLN A 404 -4.34 14.58 26.76
C GLN A 404 -4.12 14.16 25.30
N VAL A 405 -2.85 14.05 24.90
CA VAL A 405 -2.49 13.59 23.56
C VAL A 405 -2.79 12.12 23.40
N LEU A 406 -2.37 11.30 24.36
CA LEU A 406 -2.61 9.86 24.34
C LEU A 406 -4.11 9.57 24.30
N THR A 407 -4.91 10.22 25.16
CA THR A 407 -6.37 10.06 25.13
C THR A 407 -6.99 10.55 23.82
N ALA A 408 -6.56 11.69 23.27
CA ALA A 408 -7.11 12.19 22.00
C ALA A 408 -6.82 11.25 20.83
N PHE A 409 -5.68 10.55 20.83
CA PHE A 409 -5.27 9.61 19.78
C PHE A 409 -5.88 8.20 19.95
N ALA A 410 -6.70 7.98 20.97
CA ALA A 410 -7.38 6.71 21.19
C ALA A 410 -8.33 6.36 20.02
N ASN A 411 -8.30 5.09 19.61
CA ASN A 411 -9.00 4.49 18.49
C ASN A 411 -8.73 5.16 17.13
N SER A 412 -7.64 5.93 17.02
CA SER A 412 -7.15 6.43 15.75
C SER A 412 -6.29 5.38 15.03
N ASN A 413 -6.16 5.51 13.71
CA ASN A 413 -5.25 4.67 12.91
C ASN A 413 -3.79 5.15 12.93
N ILE A 414 -3.46 6.16 13.75
CA ILE A 414 -2.12 6.76 13.79
C ILE A 414 -1.23 6.01 14.78
N GLU A 415 -0.10 5.52 14.30
CA GLU A 415 0.96 4.96 15.14
C GLU A 415 1.71 6.05 15.90
N LEU A 416 1.95 5.83 17.19
CA LEU A 416 2.58 6.82 18.05
C LEU A 416 3.90 6.31 18.63
N VAL A 417 4.98 7.07 18.40
CA VAL A 417 6.23 6.93 19.16
C VAL A 417 6.24 7.98 20.27
N VAL A 418 6.36 7.53 21.52
CA VAL A 418 6.42 8.40 22.69
C VAL A 418 7.85 8.51 23.21
N THR A 419 8.19 9.59 23.93
CA THR A 419 9.57 9.81 24.39
C THR A 419 9.65 9.86 25.92
N VAL A 420 10.60 9.12 26.49
CA VAL A 420 11.07 9.27 27.86
C VAL A 420 12.03 10.46 27.91
N GLN A 421 11.72 11.45 28.73
CA GLN A 421 12.56 12.64 28.88
C GLN A 421 13.92 12.28 29.50
N ASN A 422 15.00 12.92 29.01
CA ASN A 422 16.39 12.67 29.43
C ASN A 422 16.58 12.65 30.97
N LYS A 423 15.88 13.54 31.68
CA LYS A 423 15.94 13.66 33.16
C LYS A 423 15.44 12.42 33.92
N LEU A 424 14.65 11.55 33.27
CA LEU A 424 14.10 10.34 33.88
C LEU A 424 15.04 9.14 33.76
N LEU A 425 16.10 9.21 32.93
CA LEU A 425 17.01 8.08 32.71
C LEU A 425 17.62 7.54 34.02
N PRO A 426 18.14 8.37 34.95
CA PRO A 426 18.73 7.85 36.19
C PRO A 426 17.71 7.14 37.10
N GLN A 427 16.43 7.49 37.01
CA GLN A 427 15.35 6.86 37.76
C GLN A 427 14.97 5.51 37.12
N LEU A 428 14.85 5.49 35.79
CA LEU A 428 14.31 4.33 35.06
C LEU A 428 15.28 3.17 34.91
N ILE A 429 16.51 3.27 35.44
CA ILE A 429 17.39 2.11 35.62
C ILE A 429 16.85 1.12 36.67
N ASN A 430 15.93 1.56 37.54
CA ASN A 430 15.29 0.70 38.52
C ASN A 430 14.10 -0.03 37.88
N PRO A 431 14.09 -1.37 37.80
CA PRO A 431 13.01 -2.12 37.14
C PRO A 431 11.62 -1.88 37.71
N VAL A 432 11.49 -1.62 39.02
CA VAL A 432 10.20 -1.32 39.66
C VAL A 432 9.68 0.04 39.20
N GLN A 433 10.56 1.04 39.13
CA GLN A 433 10.18 2.37 38.65
C GLN A 433 9.91 2.36 37.14
N ALA A 434 10.65 1.57 36.37
CA ALA A 434 10.38 1.36 34.95
C ALA A 434 9.02 0.67 34.72
N LEU A 435 8.70 -0.37 35.49
CA LEU A 435 7.39 -1.03 35.42
C LEU A 435 6.25 -0.08 35.77
N GLN A 436 6.41 0.71 36.83
CA GLN A 436 5.43 1.73 37.19
C GLN A 436 5.26 2.74 36.06
N TRP A 437 6.37 3.24 35.49
CA TRP A 437 6.33 4.20 34.39
C TRP A 437 5.62 3.64 33.15
N VAL A 438 5.94 2.41 32.73
CA VAL A 438 5.29 1.75 31.57
C VAL A 438 3.80 1.52 31.86
N THR A 439 3.45 1.12 33.09
CA THR A 439 2.06 0.90 33.47
C THR A 439 1.25 2.20 33.36
N THR A 440 1.77 3.31 33.89
CA THR A 440 1.04 4.58 33.95
C THR A 440 1.01 5.33 32.63
N HIS A 441 2.09 5.25 31.84
CA HIS A 441 2.23 6.08 30.63
C HIS A 441 1.97 5.33 29.33
N ILE A 442 1.99 3.98 29.34
CA ILE A 442 1.85 3.15 28.14
C ILE A 442 0.65 2.21 28.27
N LYS A 443 0.66 1.31 29.26
CA LYS A 443 -0.36 0.26 29.42
C LYS A 443 -1.76 0.85 29.60
N LEU A 444 -1.88 1.97 30.31
CA LEU A 444 -3.16 2.65 30.53
C LEU A 444 -3.87 3.05 29.23
N TYR A 445 -3.11 3.37 28.18
CA TYR A 445 -3.63 3.89 26.91
C TYR A 445 -3.67 2.81 25.81
N PHE A 446 -2.97 1.69 25.97
CA PHE A 446 -2.92 0.60 25.00
C PHE A 446 -4.03 -0.45 25.25
N PRO A 447 -4.72 -0.98 24.20
CA PRO A 447 -4.46 -0.81 22.77
C PRO A 447 -5.26 0.34 22.12
N ALA A 448 -6.04 1.11 22.90
CA ALA A 448 -6.85 2.18 22.33
C ALA A 448 -5.98 3.18 21.56
N THR A 449 -4.86 3.62 22.13
CA THR A 449 -3.84 4.38 21.42
C THR A 449 -2.80 3.43 20.86
N ARG A 450 -2.55 3.49 19.55
CA ARG A 450 -1.61 2.61 18.85
C ARG A 450 -0.16 3.06 19.07
N ILE A 451 0.33 2.90 20.30
CA ILE A 451 1.73 3.14 20.66
C ILE A 451 2.58 2.02 20.08
N THR A 452 3.55 2.35 19.22
CA THR A 452 4.41 1.38 18.52
C THR A 452 5.88 1.50 18.91
N GLY A 453 6.28 2.60 19.56
CA GLY A 453 7.65 2.80 19.98
C GLY A 453 7.82 3.69 21.20
N ILE A 454 8.91 3.45 21.95
CA ILE A 454 9.37 4.27 23.07
C ILE A 454 10.79 4.75 22.76
N ALA A 455 10.94 6.06 22.57
CA ALA A 455 12.21 6.77 22.48
C ALA A 455 12.76 7.04 23.88
N VAL A 456 13.77 6.28 24.29
CA VAL A 456 14.39 6.42 25.61
C VAL A 456 15.46 7.51 25.55
N GLY A 457 15.08 8.72 25.97
CA GLY A 457 15.89 9.92 25.79
C GLY A 457 15.85 10.47 24.36
N ASN A 458 16.57 11.57 24.14
CA ASN A 458 16.79 12.18 22.84
C ASN A 458 18.17 12.83 22.80
N GLU A 459 19.00 12.44 21.84
CA GLU A 459 20.36 12.97 21.60
C GLU A 459 21.28 12.88 22.84
N ILE A 460 21.30 11.71 23.49
CA ILE A 460 22.08 11.49 24.72
C ILE A 460 23.60 11.43 24.46
N PHE A 461 24.01 10.99 23.28
CA PHE A 461 25.41 10.95 22.87
C PHE A 461 25.86 12.31 22.32
N THR A 462 26.27 13.21 23.20
CA THR A 462 26.76 14.54 22.80
C THR A 462 28.28 14.61 22.78
N LEU A 463 28.85 15.67 22.19
CA LEU A 463 30.30 15.93 22.26
C LEU A 463 30.75 16.44 23.64
N GLN A 464 29.89 17.15 24.38
CA GLN A 464 30.28 17.95 25.55
C GLN A 464 29.78 17.38 26.88
N ASP A 465 28.65 16.68 26.87
CA ASP A 465 28.01 16.14 28.06
C ASP A 465 27.68 14.64 27.88
N ASN A 466 28.44 13.81 28.60
CA ASN A 466 28.27 12.36 28.61
C ASN A 466 27.72 11.85 29.96
N THR A 467 27.22 12.74 30.82
CA THR A 467 26.75 12.40 32.17
C THR A 467 25.58 11.42 32.17
N LEU A 468 24.79 11.40 31.10
CA LEU A 468 23.63 10.51 30.96
C LEU A 468 23.95 9.16 30.30
N LEU A 469 25.13 8.98 29.69
CA LEU A 469 25.51 7.72 29.02
C LEU A 469 25.42 6.49 29.92
N PRO A 470 25.86 6.53 31.20
CA PRO A 470 25.80 5.36 32.08
C PRO A 470 24.37 4.89 32.38
N TYR A 471 23.36 5.75 32.19
CA TYR A 471 21.96 5.44 32.52
C TYR A 471 21.15 4.99 31.31
N LEU A 472 21.61 5.28 30.08
CA LEU A 472 20.83 5.08 28.86
C LEU A 472 20.45 3.61 28.64
N VAL A 473 21.43 2.73 28.43
CA VAL A 473 21.17 1.32 28.13
C VAL A 473 20.50 0.60 29.33
N PRO A 474 20.91 0.82 30.60
CA PRO A 474 20.19 0.25 31.74
C PRO A 474 18.72 0.66 31.85
N ALA A 475 18.39 1.92 31.53
CA ALA A 475 16.99 2.38 31.49
C ALA A 475 16.23 1.70 30.35
N MET A 476 16.81 1.57 29.16
CA MET A 476 16.21 0.85 28.02
C MET A 476 15.92 -0.62 28.36
N VAL A 477 16.87 -1.30 29.01
CA VAL A 477 16.73 -2.69 29.48
C VAL A 477 15.58 -2.80 30.48
N SER A 478 15.50 -1.89 31.45
CA SER A 478 14.45 -1.90 32.47
C SER A 478 13.06 -1.62 31.88
N ILE A 479 12.96 -0.67 30.93
CA ILE A 479 11.71 -0.37 30.21
C ILE A 479 11.27 -1.57 29.36
N HIS A 480 12.18 -2.18 28.61
CA HIS A 480 11.85 -3.36 27.81
C HIS A 480 11.46 -4.56 28.70
N GLY A 481 12.15 -4.75 29.82
CA GLY A 481 11.77 -5.76 30.82
C GLY A 481 10.36 -5.54 31.38
N ALA A 482 9.96 -4.28 31.60
CA ALA A 482 8.60 -3.93 31.98
C ALA A 482 7.58 -4.22 30.87
N LEU A 483 7.90 -3.94 29.60
CA LEU A 483 7.03 -4.31 28.46
C LEU A 483 6.83 -5.82 28.37
N LEU A 484 7.90 -6.61 28.55
CA LEU A 484 7.85 -8.07 28.53
C LEU A 484 6.97 -8.61 29.67
N GLN A 485 7.09 -8.06 30.88
CA GLN A 485 6.22 -8.44 32.00
C GLN A 485 4.73 -8.14 31.74
N LEU A 486 4.43 -7.12 30.93
CA LEU A 486 3.07 -6.70 30.60
C LEU A 486 2.53 -7.31 29.29
N GLY A 487 3.33 -8.15 28.60
CA GLY A 487 3.00 -8.75 27.31
C GLY A 487 2.90 -7.76 26.16
N LEU A 488 3.71 -6.69 26.19
CA LEU A 488 3.69 -5.59 25.21
C LEU A 488 4.95 -5.55 24.32
N ASP A 489 5.96 -6.38 24.58
CA ASP A 489 7.26 -6.35 23.93
C ASP A 489 7.22 -6.70 22.44
N SER A 490 6.25 -7.50 22.00
CA SER A 490 6.03 -7.81 20.59
C SER A 490 5.35 -6.68 19.79
N TYR A 491 4.78 -5.68 20.48
CA TYR A 491 4.02 -4.59 19.88
C TYR A 491 4.76 -3.24 19.93
N ILE A 492 5.64 -3.05 20.92
CA ILE A 492 6.25 -1.75 21.23
C ILE A 492 7.77 -1.88 21.19
N GLN A 493 8.39 -1.21 20.21
CA GLN A 493 9.85 -1.14 20.07
C GLN A 493 10.47 -0.16 21.08
N VAL A 494 11.70 -0.43 21.50
CA VAL A 494 12.45 0.46 22.41
C VAL A 494 13.75 0.85 21.73
N SER A 495 13.94 2.14 21.50
CA SER A 495 15.16 2.67 20.89
C SER A 495 15.47 4.06 21.44
N THR A 496 16.53 4.70 20.94
CA THR A 496 16.96 6.04 21.37
C THR A 496 17.36 6.86 20.14
N PRO A 497 16.78 8.04 19.91
CA PRO A 497 17.19 8.97 18.86
C PRO A 497 18.59 9.52 19.11
N ASN A 498 19.50 9.33 18.14
CA ASN A 498 20.89 9.75 18.23
C ASN A 498 21.19 10.88 17.23
N SER A 499 21.84 11.95 17.68
CA SER A 499 22.40 12.93 16.73
C SER A 499 23.54 12.29 15.93
N LEU A 500 23.87 12.87 14.77
CA LEU A 500 25.02 12.42 13.98
C LEU A 500 26.38 12.70 14.64
N GLU A 501 26.41 13.39 15.79
CA GLU A 501 27.63 13.54 16.61
C GLU A 501 28.15 12.19 17.14
N ILE A 502 27.38 11.11 17.03
CA ILE A 502 27.88 9.75 17.32
C ILE A 502 29.02 9.32 16.40
N LEU A 503 29.14 9.90 15.21
CA LEU A 503 30.15 9.53 14.22
C LEU A 503 31.46 10.29 14.45
N GLU A 504 32.58 9.55 14.39
CA GLU A 504 33.94 10.10 14.24
C GLU A 504 34.18 10.49 12.77
N GLU A 505 33.88 9.53 11.88
CA GLU A 505 34.03 9.66 10.44
C GLU A 505 32.66 9.45 9.80
N SER A 506 32.33 10.29 8.82
CA SER A 506 31.08 10.23 8.07
C SER A 506 31.25 10.41 6.57
N TYR A 507 32.46 10.73 6.11
CA TYR A 507 32.77 10.94 4.69
C TYR A 507 34.11 10.27 4.30
N PRO A 508 34.15 9.48 3.20
CA PRO A 508 33.00 9.06 2.41
C PRO A 508 32.06 8.16 3.26
N PRO A 509 30.78 7.97 2.90
CA PRO A 509 29.84 7.20 3.73
C PRO A 509 30.35 5.82 4.15
N SER A 510 31.05 5.11 3.27
CA SER A 510 31.70 3.82 3.57
C SER A 510 32.77 3.89 4.67
N GLY A 511 33.33 5.07 4.93
CA GLY A 511 34.24 5.36 6.04
C GLY A 511 33.56 5.50 7.40
N GLY A 512 32.23 5.51 7.46
CA GLY A 512 31.43 5.69 8.67
C GLY A 512 31.94 4.89 9.88
N SER A 513 32.23 5.57 10.99
CA SER A 513 32.62 4.95 12.26
C SER A 513 32.17 5.76 13.47
N PHE A 514 31.82 5.10 14.57
CA PHE A 514 31.46 5.79 15.82
C PHE A 514 32.68 6.35 16.54
N ARG A 515 32.48 7.42 17.32
CA ARG A 515 33.52 8.00 18.18
C ARG A 515 34.07 6.99 19.18
N THR A 516 35.37 7.04 19.37
CA THR A 516 36.08 6.11 20.26
C THR A 516 35.65 6.25 21.72
N ASN A 517 35.33 7.46 22.18
CA ASN A 517 34.95 7.75 23.56
C ASN A 517 33.54 7.23 23.95
N ILE A 518 32.69 6.87 22.98
CA ILE A 518 31.34 6.32 23.23
C ILE A 518 31.24 4.83 22.86
N TYR A 519 32.33 4.23 22.37
CA TYR A 519 32.33 2.89 21.77
C TYR A 519 31.76 1.81 22.69
N GLY A 520 32.08 1.86 23.99
CA GLY A 520 31.57 0.91 24.98
C GLY A 520 30.05 0.94 25.12
N THR A 521 29.48 2.13 25.37
CA THR A 521 28.03 2.32 25.49
C THR A 521 27.31 2.06 24.16
N MET A 522 27.92 2.44 23.02
CA MET A 522 27.36 2.14 21.70
C MET A 522 27.29 0.63 21.45
N LEU A 523 28.31 -0.13 21.85
CA LEU A 523 28.30 -1.59 21.74
C LEU A 523 27.18 -2.22 22.57
N GLU A 524 26.94 -1.72 23.79
CA GLU A 524 25.83 -2.15 24.63
C GLU A 524 24.47 -1.82 24.01
N LEU A 525 24.32 -0.62 23.44
CA LEU A 525 23.12 -0.22 22.72
C LEU A 525 22.84 -1.13 21.51
N LEU A 526 23.85 -1.39 20.66
CA LEU A 526 23.67 -2.25 19.49
C LEU A 526 23.34 -3.70 19.86
N LYS A 527 23.94 -4.23 20.93
CA LYS A 527 23.56 -5.54 21.48
C LYS A 527 22.11 -5.56 21.93
N PHE A 528 21.68 -4.54 22.67
CA PHE A 528 20.29 -4.42 23.09
C PHE A 528 19.34 -4.41 21.89
N LEU A 529 19.56 -3.52 20.93
CA LEU A 529 18.71 -3.38 19.74
C LEU A 529 18.68 -4.66 18.89
N SER A 530 19.83 -5.33 18.73
CA SER A 530 19.90 -6.61 18.02
C SER A 530 19.09 -7.70 18.73
N ASN A 531 19.15 -7.76 20.06
CA ASN A 531 18.43 -8.77 20.85
C ASN A 531 16.92 -8.53 20.86
N THR A 532 16.50 -7.26 20.89
CA THR A 532 15.07 -6.88 20.91
C THR A 532 14.48 -6.65 19.53
N LYS A 533 15.28 -6.84 18.45
CA LYS A 533 14.91 -6.56 17.06
C LYS A 533 14.36 -5.14 16.87
N SER A 534 14.90 -4.18 17.62
CA SER A 534 14.51 -2.77 17.55
C SER A 534 15.43 -2.00 16.59
N PRO A 535 14.89 -0.99 15.86
CA PRO A 535 15.67 -0.16 14.94
C PRO A 535 16.62 0.79 15.69
N PHE A 536 17.68 1.22 15.00
CA PHE A 536 18.56 2.30 15.43
C PHE A 536 18.02 3.64 14.93
N TRP A 537 17.70 4.56 15.84
CA TRP A 537 17.11 5.85 15.49
C TRP A 537 18.14 6.97 15.40
N ILE A 538 18.06 7.78 14.35
CA ILE A 538 18.95 8.92 14.13
C ILE A 538 18.21 10.23 13.84
N ASN A 539 18.79 11.32 14.34
CA ASN A 539 18.42 12.69 14.01
C ASN A 539 19.43 13.20 12.97
N ALA A 540 19.02 13.21 11.70
CA ALA A 540 19.89 13.49 10.56
C ALA A 540 19.46 14.79 9.86
N TYR A 541 20.29 15.82 9.98
CA TYR A 541 19.99 17.17 9.48
C TYR A 541 21.09 17.65 8.52
N PRO A 542 20.90 17.50 7.19
CA PRO A 542 21.77 18.11 6.18
C PRO A 542 21.94 19.64 6.34
N PHE A 543 20.94 20.32 6.91
CA PHE A 543 20.97 21.75 7.20
C PHE A 543 22.18 22.16 8.04
N PHE A 544 22.48 21.46 9.15
CA PHE A 544 23.59 21.85 10.03
C PHE A 544 24.95 21.70 9.35
N VAL A 545 25.10 20.69 8.48
CA VAL A 545 26.32 20.50 7.69
C VAL A 545 26.48 21.61 6.67
N TYR A 546 25.40 22.01 5.98
CA TYR A 546 25.42 23.13 5.05
C TYR A 546 25.72 24.47 5.74
N LYS A 547 25.06 24.74 6.88
CA LYS A 547 25.29 25.93 7.72
C LYS A 547 26.76 26.02 8.16
N GLY A 548 27.34 24.92 8.65
CA GLY A 548 28.72 24.90 9.14
C GLY A 548 29.80 24.86 8.05
N GLY A 549 29.51 24.27 6.89
CA GLY A 549 30.48 24.09 5.79
C GLY A 549 30.63 25.31 4.87
N GLY A 550 29.63 26.19 4.85
CA GLY A 550 29.53 27.32 3.93
C GLY A 550 29.21 26.91 2.49
N SER A 551 28.56 27.80 1.73
CA SER A 551 28.09 27.56 0.34
C SER A 551 29.19 27.21 -0.67
N ASN A 552 30.47 27.32 -0.28
CA ASN A 552 31.61 27.06 -1.16
C ASN A 552 32.15 25.61 -1.08
N LYS A 553 31.68 24.78 -0.13
CA LYS A 553 32.19 23.40 0.04
C LYS A 553 31.14 22.32 -0.22
N ILE A 554 29.88 22.60 0.09
CA ILE A 554 28.77 21.67 -0.06
C ILE A 554 27.73 22.30 -0.96
N SER A 555 27.37 21.60 -2.03
CA SER A 555 26.35 22.07 -2.96
C SER A 555 25.00 22.18 -2.24
N LEU A 556 24.34 23.33 -2.38
CA LEU A 556 22.97 23.51 -1.91
C LEU A 556 22.03 22.50 -2.57
N ASP A 557 22.28 22.15 -3.84
CA ASP A 557 21.45 21.18 -4.55
C ASP A 557 21.55 19.78 -3.93
N TYR A 558 22.75 19.39 -3.49
CA TYR A 558 22.99 18.10 -2.85
C TYR A 558 22.30 17.96 -1.49
N VAL A 559 22.26 19.02 -0.69
CA VAL A 559 21.59 19.00 0.62
C VAL A 559 20.08 19.18 0.50
N LEU A 560 19.58 19.75 -0.60
CA LEU A 560 18.17 19.95 -0.88
C LEU A 560 17.53 18.87 -1.76
N PHE A 561 18.24 17.80 -2.13
CA PHE A 561 17.76 16.79 -3.10
C PHE A 561 17.40 17.36 -4.49
N ARG A 562 17.98 18.49 -4.89
CA ARG A 562 17.83 19.02 -6.25
C ARG A 562 18.74 18.21 -7.19
N PRO A 563 18.43 18.17 -8.50
CA PRO A 563 19.31 17.53 -9.48
C PRO A 563 20.74 18.07 -9.36
N THR A 564 21.68 17.19 -9.03
CA THR A 564 23.10 17.52 -8.81
C THR A 564 23.98 16.42 -9.38
N ILE A 565 25.27 16.71 -9.55
CA ILE A 565 26.28 15.69 -9.78
C ILE A 565 26.29 14.77 -8.55
N ARG A 566 26.16 13.47 -8.79
CA ARG A 566 26.18 12.46 -7.72
C ARG A 566 27.57 12.37 -7.11
N ILE A 567 27.63 12.35 -5.78
CA ILE A 567 28.87 12.12 -5.05
C ILE A 567 29.14 10.62 -5.05
N ILE A 568 30.27 10.22 -5.63
CA ILE A 568 30.69 8.83 -5.68
C ILE A 568 31.52 8.54 -4.43
N ASP A 569 31.09 7.57 -3.64
CA ASP A 569 31.87 7.05 -2.53
C ASP A 569 33.17 6.41 -3.04
N THR A 570 34.30 6.86 -2.50
CA THR A 570 35.63 6.44 -2.95
C THR A 570 35.85 4.92 -2.85
N TYR A 571 35.28 4.26 -1.85
CA TYR A 571 35.52 2.84 -1.58
C TYR A 571 34.36 1.95 -2.04
N SER A 572 33.12 2.27 -1.66
CA SER A 572 31.95 1.45 -2.02
C SER A 572 31.48 1.65 -3.45
N LYS A 573 31.90 2.74 -4.11
CA LYS A 573 31.45 3.17 -5.45
C LYS A 573 29.95 3.49 -5.52
N LEU A 574 29.25 3.51 -4.39
CA LEU A 574 27.87 3.95 -4.32
C LEU A 574 27.77 5.43 -4.68
N GLN A 575 26.68 5.78 -5.34
CA GLN A 575 26.43 7.13 -5.82
C GLN A 575 25.33 7.78 -4.99
N TYR A 576 25.67 8.88 -4.35
CA TYR A 576 24.76 9.65 -3.52
C TYR A 576 24.31 10.89 -4.28
N ASP A 577 23.01 11.00 -4.54
CA ASP A 577 22.41 12.19 -5.14
C ASP A 577 21.91 13.19 -4.09
N ASN A 578 21.95 12.83 -2.79
CA ASN A 578 21.57 13.68 -1.68
C ASN A 578 22.35 13.36 -0.40
N MET A 579 22.47 14.36 0.48
CA MET A 579 23.22 14.24 1.73
C MET A 579 22.54 13.37 2.79
N LEU A 580 21.20 13.36 2.88
CA LEU A 580 20.50 12.58 3.90
C LEU A 580 20.83 11.09 3.79
N TYR A 581 20.81 10.55 2.56
CA TYR A 581 21.14 9.14 2.33
C TYR A 581 22.61 8.83 2.60
N ALA A 582 23.51 9.77 2.30
CA ALA A 582 24.92 9.63 2.65
C ALA A 582 25.12 9.57 4.17
N GLN A 583 24.40 10.40 4.93
CA GLN A 583 24.43 10.39 6.40
C GLN A 583 23.89 9.08 6.98
N VAL A 584 22.74 8.60 6.47
CA VAL A 584 22.15 7.33 6.90
C VAL A 584 23.10 6.16 6.62
N ASP A 585 23.68 6.10 5.42
CA ASP A 585 24.61 5.03 5.05
C ASP A 585 25.91 5.08 5.87
N ALA A 586 26.41 6.27 6.21
CA ALA A 586 27.54 6.39 7.13
C ALA A 586 27.25 5.75 8.51
N VAL A 587 26.03 5.94 9.03
CA VAL A 587 25.60 5.26 10.27
C VAL A 587 25.50 3.75 10.05
N ILE A 588 24.91 3.28 8.95
CA ILE A 588 24.81 1.84 8.65
C ILE A 588 26.20 1.21 8.58
N TYR A 589 27.17 1.86 7.94
CA TYR A 589 28.55 1.40 7.90
C TYR A 589 29.20 1.37 9.29
N ALA A 590 28.98 2.39 10.12
CA ALA A 590 29.48 2.42 11.50
C ALA A 590 28.93 1.25 12.34
N ILE A 591 27.63 0.97 12.23
CA ILE A 591 26.96 -0.16 12.88
C ILE A 591 27.53 -1.50 12.36
N ALA A 592 27.69 -1.63 11.04
CA ALA A 592 28.23 -2.83 10.42
C ALA A 592 29.67 -3.13 10.86
N ARG A 593 30.51 -2.10 11.04
CA ARG A 593 31.88 -2.24 11.58
C ARG A 593 31.93 -2.79 12.99
N MET A 594 30.88 -2.55 13.79
CA MET A 594 30.75 -3.13 15.12
C MET A 594 30.15 -4.54 15.12
N GLY A 595 29.84 -5.11 13.94
CA GLY A 595 29.29 -6.46 13.78
C GLY A 595 27.77 -6.53 13.75
N PHE A 596 27.06 -5.41 13.67
CA PHE A 596 25.60 -5.34 13.79
C PHE A 596 24.89 -4.91 12.49
N GLY A 597 25.47 -5.20 11.33
CA GLY A 597 25.00 -4.72 10.02
C GLY A 597 23.57 -5.12 9.62
N ALA A 598 22.90 -5.99 10.37
CA ALA A 598 21.49 -6.35 10.19
C ALA A 598 20.51 -5.38 10.87
N ILE A 599 20.97 -4.54 11.80
CA ILE A 599 20.10 -3.57 12.47
C ILE A 599 19.57 -2.56 11.45
N GLU A 600 18.27 -2.34 11.48
CA GLU A 600 17.59 -1.31 10.68
C GLU A 600 17.93 0.08 11.22
N VAL A 601 18.13 1.05 10.32
CA VAL A 601 18.33 2.45 10.70
C VAL A 601 17.12 3.24 10.23
N GLN A 602 16.52 4.00 11.14
CA GLN A 602 15.40 4.89 10.83
C GLN A 602 15.74 6.33 11.25
N VAL A 603 15.21 7.30 10.51
CA VAL A 603 15.44 8.72 10.79
C VAL A 603 14.32 9.23 11.68
N SER A 604 14.58 9.35 12.98
CA SER A 604 13.62 9.87 13.98
C SER A 604 13.42 11.38 13.89
N GLU A 605 14.35 12.10 13.28
CA GLU A 605 14.20 13.52 12.95
C GLU A 605 15.02 13.94 11.72
N THR A 606 14.39 14.70 10.83
CA THR A 606 15.07 15.49 9.81
C THR A 606 14.22 16.68 9.41
N GLY A 607 14.81 17.78 8.96
CA GLY A 607 14.04 18.95 8.55
C GLY A 607 14.94 20.09 8.14
N TRP A 608 14.31 21.19 7.74
CA TRP A 608 15.01 22.40 7.32
C TRP A 608 14.25 23.65 7.81
N PRO A 609 14.92 24.59 8.49
CA PRO A 609 14.26 25.75 9.05
C PRO A 609 13.88 26.77 7.98
N SER A 610 12.65 27.27 8.05
CA SER A 610 12.09 28.26 7.12
C SER A 610 12.55 29.70 7.36
N LYS A 611 13.21 29.94 8.49
CA LYS A 611 13.79 31.23 8.87
C LYS A 611 14.89 31.02 9.90
N GLY A 612 16.01 31.70 9.75
CA GLY A 612 17.10 31.69 10.74
C GLY A 612 17.64 33.08 11.05
N ASP A 613 18.63 33.14 11.93
CA ASP A 613 19.42 34.34 12.19
C ASP A 613 20.32 34.67 10.98
N PRO A 614 20.89 35.90 10.87
CA PRO A 614 21.69 36.30 9.71
C PRO A 614 22.89 35.39 9.38
N ASP A 615 23.43 34.67 10.38
CA ASP A 615 24.53 33.71 10.25
C ASP A 615 24.07 32.28 9.91
N GLU A 616 22.75 32.02 9.88
CA GLU A 616 22.17 30.72 9.56
C GLU A 616 21.91 30.57 8.06
N ILE A 617 23.00 30.56 7.29
CA ILE A 617 22.96 30.52 5.83
C ILE A 617 22.12 29.33 5.34
N GLY A 618 21.14 29.64 4.49
CA GLY A 618 20.22 28.66 3.91
C GLY A 618 18.93 28.44 4.69
N ALA A 619 18.78 28.98 5.91
CA ALA A 619 17.54 28.94 6.69
C ALA A 619 16.48 29.92 6.16
N ILE A 620 15.91 29.60 5.00
CA ILE A 620 14.89 30.40 4.32
C ILE A 620 13.71 29.51 3.88
N LEU A 621 12.55 30.14 3.70
CA LEU A 621 11.29 29.47 3.36
C LEU A 621 11.40 28.58 2.13
N GLU A 622 12.05 29.06 1.07
CA GLU A 622 12.20 28.31 -0.19
C GLU A 622 13.00 27.01 0.00
N ASN A 623 14.09 27.06 0.77
CA ASN A 623 14.91 25.89 1.04
C ASN A 623 14.18 24.89 1.95
N ALA A 624 13.44 25.39 2.96
CA ALA A 624 12.62 24.56 3.82
C ALA A 624 11.53 23.83 3.04
N ALA A 625 10.81 24.55 2.19
CA ALA A 625 9.80 23.98 1.30
C ALA A 625 10.43 22.95 0.34
N THR A 626 11.58 23.28 -0.26
CA THR A 626 12.29 22.37 -1.17
C THR A 626 12.71 21.08 -0.45
N TYR A 627 13.42 21.20 0.66
CA TYR A 627 13.96 20.05 1.41
C TYR A 627 12.84 19.12 1.85
N ASN A 628 11.85 19.66 2.57
CA ASN A 628 10.76 18.87 3.13
C ASN A 628 9.88 18.25 2.03
N SER A 629 9.57 18.98 0.94
CA SER A 629 8.86 18.43 -0.22
C SER A 629 9.61 17.28 -0.88
N ASN A 630 10.94 17.40 -0.96
CA ASN A 630 11.75 16.37 -1.60
C ASN A 630 11.90 15.14 -0.71
N VAL A 631 12.04 15.31 0.61
CA VAL A 631 11.96 14.19 1.57
C VAL A 631 10.62 13.48 1.43
N VAL A 632 9.49 14.21 1.47
CA VAL A 632 8.15 13.63 1.26
C VAL A 632 8.08 12.89 -0.08
N ARG A 633 8.57 13.47 -1.18
CA ARG A 633 8.55 12.82 -2.50
C ARG A 633 9.36 11.53 -2.54
N ARG A 634 10.51 11.47 -1.87
CA ARG A 634 11.35 10.27 -1.80
C ARG A 634 10.69 9.19 -0.93
N GLN A 635 10.06 9.61 0.16
CA GLN A 635 9.28 8.73 1.05
C GLN A 635 8.05 8.15 0.35
N LEU A 636 7.33 8.97 -0.42
CA LEU A 636 6.22 8.53 -1.27
C LEU A 636 6.63 7.52 -2.36
N LYS A 637 7.92 7.47 -2.72
CA LYS A 637 8.48 6.49 -3.65
C LYS A 637 8.97 5.21 -2.97
N ASN A 638 8.80 5.07 -1.66
CA ASN A 638 9.37 3.99 -0.85
C ASN A 638 10.89 3.84 -1.06
N GLU A 639 11.58 4.96 -1.30
CA GLU A 639 12.98 4.93 -1.70
C GLU A 639 13.91 4.59 -0.51
N GLY A 640 14.73 3.57 -0.70
CA GLY A 640 15.85 3.22 0.20
C GLY A 640 17.10 4.03 -0.10
N THR A 641 18.12 3.89 0.75
CA THR A 641 19.43 4.51 0.51
C THR A 641 20.23 3.75 -0.56
N PRO A 642 21.29 4.34 -1.15
CA PRO A 642 22.16 3.63 -2.09
C PRO A 642 22.74 2.31 -1.55
N LEU A 643 23.05 2.22 -0.25
CA LEU A 643 23.53 0.98 0.37
C LEU A 643 22.42 -0.07 0.57
N ARG A 644 21.18 0.37 0.81
CA ARG A 644 20.02 -0.50 1.04
C ARG A 644 18.84 -0.10 0.14
N PRO A 645 18.97 -0.20 -1.20
CA PRO A 645 18.02 0.39 -2.13
C PRO A 645 16.63 -0.29 -2.12
N ASN A 646 16.57 -1.54 -1.65
CA ASN A 646 15.34 -2.33 -1.57
C ASN A 646 14.68 -2.28 -0.17
N LEU A 647 15.28 -1.56 0.78
CA LEU A 647 14.70 -1.36 2.11
C LEU A 647 14.30 0.11 2.21
N ARG A 648 13.00 0.34 2.36
CA ARG A 648 12.49 1.69 2.57
C ARG A 648 13.13 2.31 3.80
N LEU A 649 13.60 3.54 3.66
CA LEU A 649 14.05 4.34 4.80
C LEU A 649 12.84 4.97 5.50
N GLU A 650 12.57 4.61 6.75
CA GLU A 650 11.57 5.29 7.57
C GLU A 650 12.10 6.65 8.08
N VAL A 651 11.31 7.72 7.95
CA VAL A 651 11.70 9.10 8.26
C VAL A 651 10.60 9.86 8.99
N TYR A 652 10.97 10.64 10.00
CA TYR A 652 10.13 11.58 10.72
C TYR A 652 10.59 13.02 10.45
N LEU A 653 9.75 13.86 9.82
CA LEU A 653 10.05 15.28 9.64
C LEU A 653 9.92 16.03 10.96
N PHE A 654 10.88 16.91 11.18
CA PHE A 654 10.88 17.88 12.26
C PHE A 654 10.56 19.26 11.65
N ALA A 655 9.40 19.85 11.93
CA ALA A 655 8.31 19.40 12.80
C ALA A 655 6.91 19.83 12.30
N LEU A 656 5.83 19.47 13.02
CA LEU A 656 4.47 19.91 12.64
C LEU A 656 4.30 21.40 12.69
N PHE A 657 4.63 21.96 13.83
CA PHE A 657 4.40 23.34 14.15
C PHE A 657 5.71 24.04 14.38
N ASN A 658 5.73 25.32 14.01
CA ASN A 658 6.70 26.26 14.55
C ASN A 658 6.55 26.30 16.08
N LYS A 659 7.67 26.49 16.76
CA LYS A 659 7.76 26.36 18.22
C LYS A 659 8.24 27.67 18.80
N ASP A 660 7.33 28.64 18.92
CA ASP A 660 7.66 30.04 19.27
C ASP A 660 8.43 30.21 20.58
N LEU A 661 8.29 29.24 21.51
CA LEU A 661 8.95 29.26 22.82
C LEU A 661 10.25 28.45 22.86
N LYS A 662 10.69 27.87 21.75
CA LYS A 662 11.91 27.08 21.74
C LYS A 662 13.14 28.00 21.90
N PRO A 663 13.96 27.79 22.94
CA PRO A 663 15.16 28.60 23.16
C PRO A 663 16.20 28.30 22.07
N GLY A 664 17.10 29.25 21.82
CA GLY A 664 18.12 29.10 20.78
C GLY A 664 17.97 30.11 19.63
N PRO A 665 18.73 29.88 18.53
CA PRO A 665 18.69 30.74 17.35
C PRO A 665 17.31 30.76 16.69
N THR A 666 17.09 31.69 15.78
CA THR A 666 15.79 31.83 15.10
C THR A 666 15.37 30.57 14.35
N SER A 667 16.31 29.79 13.81
CA SER A 667 16.00 28.50 13.17
C SER A 667 15.20 27.54 14.06
N GLU A 668 15.50 27.45 15.36
CA GLU A 668 14.85 26.52 16.29
C GLU A 668 13.33 26.75 16.40
N ARG A 669 12.86 27.97 16.12
CA ARG A 669 11.44 28.31 16.16
C ARG A 669 10.72 28.08 14.82
N ASN A 670 11.44 27.78 13.74
CA ASN A 670 10.94 27.88 12.36
C ASN A 670 11.04 26.57 11.53
N TYR A 671 11.04 25.41 12.17
CA TYR A 671 11.04 24.09 11.52
C TYR A 671 9.65 23.56 11.12
N GLY A 672 8.57 24.25 11.52
CA GLY A 672 7.20 23.80 11.33
C GLY A 672 6.74 23.82 9.87
N LEU A 673 5.98 22.79 9.47
CA LEU A 673 5.15 22.85 8.26
C LEU A 673 3.94 23.79 8.44
N TYR A 674 3.51 23.97 9.68
CA TYR A 674 2.41 24.84 10.10
C TYR A 674 2.86 25.83 11.17
N GLN A 675 2.19 26.96 11.24
CA GLN A 675 2.27 27.91 12.35
C GLN A 675 1.51 27.35 13.56
N PRO A 676 1.77 27.82 14.79
CA PRO A 676 1.08 27.32 15.99
C PRO A 676 -0.46 27.42 15.90
N ASN A 677 -0.95 28.45 15.20
CA ASN A 677 -2.38 28.68 14.96
C ASN A 677 -3.02 27.73 13.91
N GLY A 678 -2.26 26.80 13.33
CA GLY A 678 -2.73 25.86 12.31
C GLY A 678 -2.65 26.37 10.87
N ALA A 679 -2.16 27.59 10.63
CA ALA A 679 -1.94 28.09 9.27
C ALA A 679 -0.73 27.38 8.64
N MET A 680 -0.85 26.92 7.39
CA MET A 680 0.26 26.28 6.68
C MET A 680 1.38 27.29 6.42
N CYS A 681 2.63 26.94 6.74
CA CYS A 681 3.80 27.75 6.40
C CYS A 681 4.12 27.64 4.91
N TYR A 682 4.11 26.42 4.38
CA TYR A 682 4.38 26.07 2.98
C TYR A 682 3.84 24.67 2.69
N ASN A 683 3.46 24.40 1.43
CA ASN A 683 2.95 23.10 1.02
C ASN A 683 4.11 22.16 0.65
N VAL A 684 4.11 20.95 1.20
CA VAL A 684 5.12 19.90 0.96
C VAL A 684 4.63 18.75 0.08
N GLY A 685 3.43 18.87 -0.49
CA GLY A 685 2.85 17.85 -1.38
C GLY A 685 2.28 16.64 -0.64
N LEU A 686 1.85 16.82 0.61
CA LEU A 686 1.14 15.78 1.36
C LEU A 686 -0.26 15.58 0.76
N PRO A 687 -0.69 14.33 0.54
CA PRO A 687 -2.01 14.03 0.00
C PRO A 687 -3.08 14.39 1.03
N ALA A 688 -3.89 15.41 0.73
CA ALA A 688 -5.05 15.76 1.52
C ALA A 688 -6.21 14.79 1.22
N LEU A 689 -6.88 14.29 2.25
CA LEU A 689 -8.16 13.61 2.08
C LEU A 689 -9.17 14.60 1.47
N SER A 690 -9.88 14.18 0.42
CA SER A 690 -10.94 14.98 -0.19
C SER A 690 -12.15 15.02 0.76
N SER A 691 -12.18 15.96 1.70
CA SER A 691 -13.37 16.30 2.48
C SER A 691 -13.82 17.73 2.18
N ASN A 692 -15.13 17.94 2.10
CA ASN A 692 -15.79 19.26 2.02
C ASN A 692 -15.65 20.11 3.30
N THR A 693 -14.55 19.95 4.04
CA THR A 693 -14.26 20.68 5.28
C THR A 693 -12.86 21.27 5.20
N ILE A 694 -12.81 22.51 4.71
CA ILE A 694 -11.67 23.40 4.90
C ILE A 694 -11.45 23.53 6.43
N PRO A 695 -10.21 23.49 6.95
CA PRO A 695 -9.97 23.83 8.35
C PRO A 695 -10.50 25.26 8.61
N PRO A 696 -11.20 25.53 9.73
CA PRO A 696 -11.80 26.83 9.95
C PRO A 696 -10.71 27.92 9.99
N THR A 697 -10.66 28.72 8.93
CA THR A 697 -9.87 29.94 8.84
C THR A 697 -10.72 31.08 9.37
N ASP A 698 -10.89 31.16 10.70
CA ASP A 698 -11.55 32.32 11.29
C ASP A 698 -10.58 33.50 11.36
N HIS A 699 -10.65 34.34 10.33
CA HIS A 699 -10.14 35.71 10.34
C HIS A 699 -11.10 36.65 11.08
N LYS A 700 -10.74 37.10 12.29
CA LYS A 700 -10.84 38.51 12.73
C LYS A 700 -10.20 38.72 14.12
N PRO A 701 -9.49 39.84 14.35
CA PRO A 701 -8.90 40.12 15.65
C PRO A 701 -9.90 40.84 16.56
N PRO A 702 -9.91 40.54 17.88
CA PRO A 702 -10.35 41.51 18.86
C PRO A 702 -9.23 41.94 19.82
N SER A 703 -9.40 43.19 20.24
CA SER A 703 -8.58 44.07 21.06
C SER A 703 -8.27 43.59 22.49
N ARG A 704 -7.04 43.93 22.93
CA ARG A 704 -6.52 44.23 24.28
C ARG A 704 -7.40 43.94 25.52
N SER A 705 -6.83 43.24 26.50
CA SER A 705 -6.50 43.82 27.83
C SER A 705 -5.60 42.88 28.66
N SER A 706 -4.68 43.49 29.41
CA SER A 706 -3.61 42.90 30.23
C SER A 706 -4.07 42.16 31.49
N SER A 707 -3.28 41.18 31.94
CA SER A 707 -2.72 41.19 33.30
C SER A 707 -1.51 40.26 33.40
N ALA A 708 -0.38 40.85 33.81
CA ALA A 708 0.86 40.15 34.07
C ALA A 708 0.80 39.48 35.45
N ILE A 709 1.25 38.22 35.53
CA ILE A 709 1.69 37.60 36.78
C ILE A 709 3.13 37.12 36.57
N LYS A 710 4.05 37.80 37.26
CA LYS A 710 5.44 37.43 37.43
C LYS A 710 5.51 36.14 38.26
N ALA A 711 6.21 35.13 37.75
CA ALA A 711 6.79 34.07 38.57
C ALA A 711 8.28 33.94 38.20
N ALA A 712 9.11 33.89 39.23
CA ALA A 712 10.53 34.16 39.20
C ALA A 712 11.37 33.04 38.55
N ASN A 713 12.45 33.50 37.90
CA ASN A 713 13.57 32.72 37.36
C ASN A 713 14.19 31.76 38.38
N VAL A 714 14.48 30.53 37.95
CA VAL A 714 15.63 29.75 38.38
C VAL A 714 16.23 29.05 37.16
N ASP A 715 17.55 29.10 37.07
CA ASP A 715 18.42 28.94 35.91
C ASP A 715 18.33 27.63 35.12
N CYS A 716 18.47 27.77 33.79
CA CYS A 716 19.11 26.78 32.92
C CYS A 716 20.01 27.53 31.93
N GLN A 717 21.21 27.89 32.39
CA GLN A 717 22.30 28.31 31.53
C GLN A 717 22.88 27.10 30.80
N SER A 718 22.79 27.09 29.47
CA SER A 718 23.83 26.60 28.55
C SER A 718 23.37 26.81 27.10
N LEU A 719 23.42 28.06 26.65
CA LEU A 719 23.46 28.44 25.24
C LEU A 719 24.93 28.56 24.85
N VAL A 720 25.38 27.84 23.81
CA VAL A 720 25.69 28.39 22.47
C VAL A 720 26.61 29.63 22.39
N TYR A 721 27.21 30.11 23.48
CA TYR A 721 27.88 31.42 23.51
C TYR A 721 29.34 31.39 23.03
N TRP A 722 29.85 30.28 22.49
CA TRP A 722 31.23 30.20 21.96
C TRP A 722 31.36 29.55 20.57
N MET A 723 30.31 29.59 19.74
CA MET A 723 30.40 29.12 18.35
C MET A 723 31.25 30.02 17.42
N PHE A 724 32.04 30.98 17.92
CA PHE A 724 32.66 31.98 17.03
C PHE A 724 34.09 32.47 17.35
N VAL A 725 34.93 31.70 18.05
CA VAL A 725 36.35 32.10 18.11
C VAL A 725 37.20 31.55 16.97
N HIS A 726 37.36 30.26 16.70
CA HIS A 726 38.42 29.84 15.76
C HIS A 726 38.02 28.65 14.86
N LEU A 727 37.41 28.91 13.72
CA LEU A 727 38.09 28.75 12.43
C LEU A 727 39.47 29.44 12.47
N LEU A 728 40.48 28.79 13.06
CA LEU A 728 41.92 29.12 13.06
C LEU A 728 42.59 28.09 14.00
N MET A 729 43.23 27.02 13.55
CA MET A 729 44.26 26.93 12.53
C MET A 729 44.24 25.48 12.03
N PHE A 730 43.99 25.16 10.76
CA PHE A 730 44.91 25.45 9.67
C PHE A 730 46.40 25.31 10.06
N HIS A 731 46.81 24.27 10.81
CA HIS A 731 48.23 23.85 10.93
C HIS A 731 48.41 22.45 11.55
N ALA A 732 47.96 21.41 10.85
CA ALA A 732 48.65 20.12 10.82
C ALA A 732 48.43 19.47 9.43
N LEU A 733 48.66 20.25 8.37
CA LEU A 733 49.76 19.99 7.43
C LEU A 733 49.46 18.79 6.51
N MET A 734 48.63 18.99 5.49
CA MET A 734 49.18 19.32 4.15
C MET A 734 50.43 20.22 4.19
N ARG A 735 51.58 19.63 4.53
CA ARG A 735 52.89 19.95 3.94
C ARG A 735 53.64 18.63 3.81
N ARG A 736 53.61 18.06 2.62
CA ARG A 736 54.88 17.66 1.99
C ARG A 736 55.30 18.80 1.08
N PRO A 737 56.57 19.17 1.13
CA PRO A 737 57.34 19.35 -0.09
C PRO A 737 58.49 18.33 -0.05
N TYR A 738 58.33 17.24 -0.80
CA TYR A 738 59.17 16.79 -1.92
C TYR A 738 58.57 15.49 -2.46
#